data_AF-A0A7V6RMG5-F1
#
_entry.id   AF-A0A7V6RMG5-F1
#
_cell.length_a   1.000
_cell.length_b   1.000
_cell.length_c   1.000
_cell.angle_alpha   90.00
_cell.angle_beta   90.00
_cell.angle_gamma   90.00
#
_symmetry.space_group_name_H-M   'P 1'
#
loop_
_entity.id
_entity.type
_entity.pdbx_description
1 polymer ?
#
loop_
_entity_poly.entity_id
_entity_poly.type
_entity_poly.pdbx_seq_one_letter_code
_entity_poly.pdbx_strand_id
1 'polypeptide(L)'
;MKDKKITFPRAALKSLAQDLSTLVETTEGCLQALELIEEIPPELRPAVMEGLSSFYWQNMADFFQLMQMEYREMEKVLDRILLKYRMAGLDTNSFSHVEGSFYRAYATRTRHTGKISLDIAWNNGGRSLYVENFFLTFSSDGLHSVFVIEDMSLLEFERERILLTEMVELNFEECCYLIQEAYRFNMRFMSRPALGRFVYQKYLDVGIHLSDRDVQSLIHHLSSPLTPRQLINSLFRAMKVHDDQYISAFTTTSCLQGGLLIEQLQQEMLPGAMLLEGKVISIHGSYEKVMANVYCISLYEREVFRSDYRFELVRDEDFGWLINKIKRLQKGMLAPEAESNPFGTHVLCRVYEIVNLDLLFDILDLMENIREVEELPYGIHMRVSIYEENLNNGISFMDGVLGDLVINGAEFVIITQNKKNMEAFHQLFYQPYAAPLDFRAEYEVTLASAYHYLSGQYATFEDILLDDGNVYYEDGMRFLTARYMIKDRDAVAERLEQLSTLKLDLPGLYSIYYQTDGNEEEPGFKAEFILGDNWVTLSAFGDRDMSLVRRVFEEGLYEALEFDGLEIREQGMFDILTAEVKKMYPRLESELKRMYLNKWYYSQLPTLSGMSPSEAVETDEGKRLLWTMFKRIRSQEIKYHKAGIPRRIGLREYLHRVDMKKDSKY
;
A
#
# COMPACT_ATOMS: atom_id res chain seq x y z
N MET A 1 12.65 -33.59 -10.86
CA MET A 1 11.82 -33.92 -12.05
C MET A 1 12.22 -32.95 -13.16
N LYS A 2 12.34 -33.38 -14.42
CA LYS A 2 12.61 -32.45 -15.52
C LYS A 2 11.33 -31.66 -15.80
N ASP A 3 11.35 -30.35 -15.64
CA ASP A 3 10.21 -29.49 -15.96
C ASP A 3 9.76 -29.72 -17.40
N LYS A 4 8.48 -30.07 -17.57
CA LYS A 4 7.87 -30.11 -18.89
C LYS A 4 7.89 -28.69 -19.42
N LYS A 5 8.67 -28.42 -20.47
CA LYS A 5 8.62 -27.14 -21.18
C LYS A 5 7.17 -26.84 -21.55
N ILE A 6 6.64 -25.75 -21.00
CA ILE A 6 5.32 -25.23 -21.35
C ILE A 6 5.38 -24.88 -22.84
N THR A 7 4.59 -25.56 -23.66
CA THR A 7 4.58 -25.38 -25.12
C THR A 7 3.27 -24.73 -25.55
N PHE A 8 3.35 -23.51 -26.05
CA PHE A 8 2.20 -22.78 -26.60
C PHE A 8 1.94 -23.14 -28.06
N PRO A 9 0.66 -23.15 -28.52
CA PRO A 9 0.34 -23.39 -29.93
C PRO A 9 0.99 -22.35 -30.84
N ARG A 10 1.80 -22.80 -31.80
CA ARG A 10 2.54 -21.92 -32.72
C ARG A 10 1.64 -20.98 -33.52
N ALA A 11 0.40 -21.39 -33.81
CA ALA A 11 -0.58 -20.55 -34.51
C ALA A 11 -1.03 -19.34 -33.67
N ALA A 12 -1.26 -19.55 -32.36
CA ALA A 12 -1.62 -18.49 -31.43
C ALA A 12 -0.46 -17.51 -31.23
N LEU A 13 0.76 -18.02 -31.02
CA LEU A 13 1.96 -17.17 -30.94
C LEU A 13 2.23 -16.38 -32.22
N LYS A 14 1.91 -16.96 -33.39
CA LYS A 14 2.07 -16.26 -34.67
C LYS A 14 1.06 -15.12 -34.79
N SER A 15 -0.19 -15.31 -34.38
CA SER A 15 -1.20 -14.25 -34.37
C SER A 15 -0.76 -13.12 -33.45
N LEU A 16 -0.40 -13.45 -32.20
CA LEU A 16 0.06 -12.47 -31.23
C LEU A 16 1.30 -11.70 -31.73
N ALA A 17 2.27 -12.39 -32.34
CA ALA A 17 3.43 -11.72 -32.93
C ALA A 17 3.03 -10.75 -34.06
N GLN A 18 2.01 -11.09 -34.86
CA GLN A 18 1.53 -10.21 -35.93
C GLN A 18 0.88 -8.96 -35.34
N ASP A 19 0.00 -9.14 -34.35
CA ASP A 19 -0.69 -8.04 -33.67
C ASP A 19 0.33 -7.10 -33.00
N LEU A 20 1.26 -7.64 -32.20
CA LEU A 20 2.33 -6.88 -31.56
C LEU A 20 3.22 -6.14 -32.58
N SER A 21 3.55 -6.78 -33.71
CA SER A 21 4.35 -6.13 -34.74
C SER A 21 3.66 -4.93 -35.40
N THR A 22 2.32 -4.89 -35.43
CA THR A 22 1.57 -3.72 -35.91
C THR A 22 1.46 -2.62 -34.87
N LEU A 23 1.37 -2.99 -33.58
CA LEU A 23 1.20 -2.05 -32.49
C LEU A 23 2.48 -1.26 -32.18
N VAL A 24 3.65 -1.87 -32.31
CA VAL A 24 4.94 -1.22 -31.96
C VAL A 24 5.34 -0.11 -32.94
N GLU A 25 4.58 0.12 -34.02
CA GLU A 25 4.84 1.21 -34.96
C GLU A 25 4.51 2.60 -34.39
N THR A 26 3.65 2.69 -33.38
CA THR A 26 3.27 3.95 -32.70
C THR A 26 3.49 3.85 -31.20
N THR A 27 3.65 5.00 -30.53
CA THR A 27 3.78 5.10 -29.07
C THR A 27 2.50 4.65 -28.39
N GLU A 28 1.34 5.05 -28.92
CA GLU A 28 0.03 4.60 -28.43
C GLU A 28 -0.11 3.08 -28.56
N GLY A 29 0.29 2.51 -29.70
CA GLY A 29 0.28 1.07 -29.89
C GLY A 29 1.31 0.35 -29.01
N CYS A 30 2.45 0.96 -28.70
CA CYS A 30 3.39 0.42 -27.71
C CYS A 30 2.75 0.30 -26.32
N LEU A 31 1.96 1.29 -25.87
CA LEU A 31 1.20 1.20 -24.61
C LEU A 31 0.17 0.06 -24.65
N GLN A 32 -0.61 -0.06 -25.74
CA GLN A 32 -1.56 -1.16 -25.93
C GLN A 32 -0.86 -2.54 -25.96
N ALA A 33 0.33 -2.61 -26.54
CA ALA A 33 1.12 -3.83 -26.56
C ALA A 33 1.57 -4.24 -25.14
N LEU A 34 1.88 -3.29 -24.26
CA LEU A 34 2.18 -3.56 -22.86
C LEU A 34 0.94 -4.06 -22.10
N GLU A 35 -0.23 -3.46 -22.33
CA GLU A 35 -1.51 -3.91 -21.75
C GLU A 35 -1.83 -5.37 -22.14
N LEU A 36 -1.64 -5.75 -23.40
CA LEU A 36 -1.83 -7.13 -23.86
C LEU A 36 -0.91 -8.14 -23.17
N ILE A 37 0.31 -7.74 -22.79
CA ILE A 37 1.23 -8.61 -22.05
C ILE A 37 0.84 -8.69 -20.58
N GLU A 38 0.22 -7.65 -20.02
CA GLU A 38 -0.26 -7.67 -18.65
C GLU A 38 -1.37 -8.69 -18.42
N GLU A 39 -2.24 -8.91 -19.42
CA GLU A 39 -3.24 -9.98 -19.39
C GLU A 39 -2.65 -11.39 -19.25
N ILE A 40 -1.35 -11.56 -19.56
CA ILE A 40 -0.65 -12.84 -19.43
C ILE A 40 -0.16 -13.01 -17.98
N PRO A 41 -0.48 -14.15 -17.33
CA PRO A 41 0.03 -14.43 -15.98
C PRO A 41 1.56 -14.32 -15.89
N PRO A 42 2.12 -13.68 -14.84
CA PRO A 42 3.54 -13.33 -14.75
C PRO A 42 4.46 -14.56 -14.87
N GLU A 43 4.04 -15.70 -14.34
CA GLU A 43 4.77 -16.98 -14.41
C GLU A 43 4.95 -17.49 -15.85
N LEU A 44 4.02 -17.15 -16.74
CA LEU A 44 4.01 -17.60 -18.14
C LEU A 44 4.72 -16.63 -19.08
N ARG A 45 4.86 -15.35 -18.70
CA ARG A 45 5.47 -14.31 -19.55
C ARG A 45 6.85 -14.71 -20.10
N PRO A 46 7.81 -15.23 -19.31
CA PRO A 46 9.11 -15.65 -19.84
C PRO A 46 9.00 -16.74 -20.93
N ALA A 47 8.10 -17.71 -20.75
CA ALA A 47 7.89 -18.79 -21.69
C ALA A 47 7.20 -18.30 -22.98
N VAL A 48 6.27 -17.34 -22.87
CA VAL A 48 5.66 -16.67 -24.03
C VAL A 48 6.70 -15.87 -24.81
N MET A 49 7.55 -15.08 -24.12
CA MET A 49 8.63 -14.31 -24.75
C MET A 49 9.62 -15.23 -25.48
N GLU A 50 10.03 -16.35 -24.88
CA GLU A 50 10.84 -17.36 -25.55
C GLU A 50 10.14 -17.92 -26.81
N GLY A 51 8.83 -18.15 -26.74
CA GLY A 51 8.01 -18.60 -27.88
C GLY A 51 7.99 -17.59 -29.03
N LEU A 52 7.77 -16.32 -28.71
CA LEU A 52 7.73 -15.20 -29.67
C LEU A 52 9.10 -14.98 -30.35
N SER A 53 10.21 -15.33 -29.70
CA SER A 53 11.57 -15.23 -30.27
C SER A 53 11.81 -16.04 -31.55
N SER A 54 10.84 -16.86 -31.97
CA SER A 54 10.90 -17.67 -33.20
C SER A 54 10.47 -16.91 -34.46
N PHE A 55 9.92 -15.69 -34.32
CA PHE A 55 9.40 -14.89 -35.43
C PHE A 55 10.30 -13.68 -35.72
N TYR A 56 11.29 -13.88 -36.58
CA TYR A 56 12.30 -12.88 -36.93
C TYR A 56 11.74 -11.78 -37.82
N TRP A 57 11.16 -10.74 -37.21
CA TRP A 57 10.72 -9.50 -37.85
C TRP A 57 11.38 -8.29 -37.18
N GLN A 58 11.58 -7.20 -37.91
CA GLN A 58 12.22 -5.99 -37.37
C GLN A 58 11.38 -5.38 -36.23
N ASN A 59 10.07 -5.22 -36.43
CA ASN A 59 9.16 -4.70 -35.40
C ASN A 59 9.11 -5.58 -34.14
N MET A 60 9.41 -6.89 -34.26
CA MET A 60 9.54 -7.75 -33.07
C MET A 60 10.85 -7.50 -32.31
N ALA A 61 11.92 -7.07 -32.99
CA ALA A 61 13.14 -6.62 -32.32
C ALA A 61 12.88 -5.35 -31.50
N ASP A 62 12.06 -4.44 -32.03
CA ASP A 62 11.62 -3.22 -31.35
C ASP A 62 10.70 -3.56 -30.16
N PHE A 63 9.79 -4.52 -30.33
CA PHE A 63 8.97 -5.04 -29.23
C PHE A 63 9.82 -5.59 -28.08
N PHE A 64 10.84 -6.41 -28.35
CA PHE A 64 11.69 -6.95 -27.29
C PHE A 64 12.53 -5.89 -26.59
N GLN A 65 12.89 -4.80 -27.28
CA GLN A 65 13.51 -3.63 -26.65
C GLN A 65 12.53 -2.89 -25.74
N LEU A 66 11.30 -2.65 -26.20
CA LEU A 66 10.22 -2.08 -25.39
C LEU A 66 10.01 -2.89 -24.10
N MET A 67 9.92 -4.21 -24.23
CA MET A 67 9.80 -5.12 -23.08
C MET A 67 11.00 -5.05 -22.13
N GLN A 68 12.21 -4.83 -22.65
CA GLN A 68 13.42 -4.70 -21.84
C GLN A 68 13.44 -3.39 -21.04
N MET A 69 12.87 -2.32 -21.60
CA MET A 69 12.72 -1.04 -20.91
C MET A 69 11.67 -1.09 -19.80
N GLU A 70 10.60 -1.87 -20.00
CA GLU A 70 9.48 -1.94 -19.07
C GLU A 70 9.70 -2.96 -17.93
N TYR A 71 10.24 -4.14 -18.24
CA TYR A 71 10.27 -5.30 -17.33
C TYR A 71 11.71 -5.75 -17.02
N ARG A 72 12.23 -5.31 -15.87
CA ARG A 72 13.57 -5.72 -15.40
C ARG A 72 13.67 -7.21 -15.09
N GLU A 73 12.61 -7.82 -14.58
CA GLU A 73 12.58 -9.25 -14.23
C GLU A 73 12.79 -10.18 -15.44
N MET A 74 12.54 -9.70 -16.65
CA MET A 74 12.72 -10.45 -17.90
C MET A 74 14.04 -10.15 -18.62
N GLU A 75 14.90 -9.29 -18.08
CA GLU A 75 16.11 -8.78 -18.73
C GLU A 75 16.99 -9.91 -19.28
N LYS A 76 17.29 -10.95 -18.48
CA LYS A 76 18.12 -12.10 -18.91
C LYS A 76 17.53 -12.86 -20.11
N VAL A 77 16.20 -13.00 -20.15
CA VAL A 77 15.49 -13.70 -21.23
C VAL A 77 15.51 -12.83 -22.49
N LEU A 78 15.21 -11.53 -22.33
CA LEU A 78 15.17 -10.55 -23.41
C LEU A 78 16.55 -10.31 -24.02
N ASP A 79 17.62 -10.22 -23.23
CA ASP A 79 19.00 -10.10 -23.70
C ASP A 79 19.38 -11.24 -24.63
N ARG A 80 19.04 -12.47 -24.23
CA ARG A 80 19.31 -13.66 -25.04
C ARG A 80 18.49 -13.65 -26.35
N ILE A 81 17.25 -13.14 -26.31
CA ILE A 81 16.40 -12.99 -27.50
C ILE A 81 16.96 -11.93 -28.42
N LEU A 82 17.31 -10.75 -27.91
CA LEU A 82 17.90 -9.66 -28.69
C LEU A 82 19.24 -10.06 -29.29
N LEU A 83 20.08 -10.81 -28.56
CA LEU A 83 21.31 -11.40 -29.10
C LEU A 83 21.01 -12.31 -30.31
N LYS A 84 19.96 -13.13 -30.22
CA LYS A 84 19.52 -14.02 -31.32
C LYS A 84 19.10 -13.21 -32.56
N TYR A 85 18.46 -12.06 -32.36
CA TYR A 85 18.03 -11.16 -33.44
C TYR A 85 19.23 -10.43 -34.06
N ARG A 86 20.18 -9.96 -33.25
CA ARG A 86 21.48 -9.42 -33.72
C ARG A 86 22.22 -10.44 -34.58
N MET A 87 22.29 -11.70 -34.14
CA MET A 87 22.91 -12.78 -34.91
C MET A 87 22.17 -13.10 -36.22
N ALA A 88 20.87 -12.84 -36.29
CA ALA A 88 20.07 -12.96 -37.50
C ALA A 88 20.21 -11.76 -38.45
N GLY A 89 20.96 -10.73 -38.07
CA GLY A 89 21.21 -9.52 -38.86
C GLY A 89 20.12 -8.45 -38.76
N LEU A 90 19.26 -8.52 -37.74
CA LEU A 90 18.26 -7.49 -37.45
C LEU A 90 18.88 -6.38 -36.60
N ASP A 91 18.40 -5.15 -36.79
CA ASP A 91 18.78 -4.04 -35.93
C ASP A 91 18.04 -4.19 -34.60
N THR A 92 18.76 -4.04 -33.49
CA THR A 92 18.20 -4.16 -32.13
C THR A 92 18.45 -2.91 -31.31
N ASN A 93 18.81 -1.81 -31.96
CA ASN A 93 19.04 -0.52 -31.34
C ASN A 93 18.18 0.58 -32.02
N SER A 94 17.18 0.17 -32.81
CA SER A 94 16.33 1.05 -33.62
C SER A 94 15.22 1.73 -32.83
N PHE A 95 14.94 1.31 -31.58
CA PHE A 95 13.89 1.91 -30.77
C PHE A 95 14.32 3.30 -30.29
N SER A 96 13.90 4.34 -31.02
CA SER A 96 14.17 5.73 -30.69
C SER A 96 13.07 6.30 -29.79
N HIS A 97 13.46 6.97 -28.71
CA HIS A 97 12.56 7.87 -28.00
C HIS A 97 12.06 8.96 -28.96
N VAL A 98 10.85 9.46 -28.73
CA VAL A 98 10.29 10.57 -29.51
C VAL A 98 11.27 11.74 -29.51
N GLU A 99 11.88 11.99 -30.66
CA GLU A 99 12.78 13.13 -30.89
C GLU A 99 11.93 14.38 -31.12
N GLY A 100 11.82 15.22 -30.10
CA GLY A 100 11.09 16.47 -30.18
C GLY A 100 11.67 17.52 -29.24
N SER A 101 11.44 18.79 -29.56
CA SER A 101 11.73 19.88 -28.62
C SER A 101 10.52 20.13 -27.73
N PHE A 102 10.73 20.28 -26.42
CA PHE A 102 9.69 20.70 -25.48
C PHE A 102 8.99 21.96 -26.00
N TYR A 103 7.67 21.91 -26.12
CA TYR A 103 6.86 23.05 -26.56
C TYR A 103 6.27 23.78 -25.35
N ARG A 104 5.36 23.11 -24.64
CA ARG A 104 4.66 23.64 -23.46
C ARG A 104 4.10 22.50 -22.62
N ALA A 105 3.82 22.80 -21.35
CA ALA A 105 3.06 21.90 -20.50
C ALA A 105 1.97 22.65 -19.73
N TYR A 106 0.91 21.94 -19.37
CA TYR A 106 -0.19 22.44 -18.56
C TYR A 106 -0.54 21.46 -17.45
N ALA A 107 -0.88 21.95 -16.27
CA ALA A 107 -1.33 21.13 -15.16
C ALA A 107 -2.58 21.68 -14.49
N THR A 108 -3.42 20.81 -13.93
CA THR A 108 -4.62 21.24 -13.19
C THR A 108 -4.27 21.86 -11.83
N ARG A 109 -5.04 22.86 -11.39
CA ARG A 109 -4.86 23.54 -10.08
C ARG A 109 -5.43 22.76 -8.89
N THR A 110 -5.24 21.45 -8.89
CA THR A 110 -5.86 20.50 -7.95
C THR A 110 -4.84 19.89 -6.97
N ARG A 111 -3.62 20.43 -6.83
CA ARG A 111 -2.59 19.85 -5.94
C ARG A 111 -3.04 19.65 -4.49
N HIS A 112 -3.92 20.52 -3.99
CA HIS A 112 -4.55 20.45 -2.67
C HIS A 112 -5.42 19.22 -2.43
N THR A 113 -5.79 18.53 -3.51
CA THR A 113 -6.54 17.27 -3.48
C THR A 113 -5.59 16.06 -3.51
N GLY A 114 -4.29 16.28 -3.70
CA GLY A 114 -3.33 15.21 -3.94
C GLY A 114 -3.45 14.58 -5.33
N LYS A 115 -4.15 15.21 -6.28
CA LYS A 115 -4.24 14.75 -7.68
C LYS A 115 -3.94 15.87 -8.65
N ILE A 116 -3.23 15.58 -9.73
CA ILE A 116 -2.94 16.50 -10.83
C ILE A 116 -3.09 15.77 -12.15
N SER A 117 -3.72 16.40 -13.14
CA SER A 117 -3.54 16.03 -14.55
C SER A 117 -2.50 16.94 -15.17
N LEU A 118 -1.51 16.37 -15.86
CA LEU A 118 -0.37 17.06 -16.45
C LEU A 118 -0.27 16.71 -17.94
N ASP A 119 -0.40 17.70 -18.80
CA ASP A 119 -0.29 17.58 -20.25
C ASP A 119 1.07 18.15 -20.67
N ILE A 120 1.90 17.38 -21.38
CA ILE A 120 3.21 17.82 -21.88
C ILE A 120 3.23 17.68 -23.41
N ALA A 121 3.40 18.80 -24.11
CA ALA A 121 3.45 18.83 -25.56
C ALA A 121 4.89 18.96 -26.08
N TRP A 122 5.18 18.17 -27.11
CA TRP A 122 6.44 18.12 -27.84
C TRP A 122 6.23 18.49 -29.30
N ASN A 123 7.17 19.25 -29.84
CA ASN A 123 7.20 19.60 -31.25
C ASN A 123 8.18 18.67 -31.99
N ASN A 124 7.65 17.83 -32.88
CA ASN A 124 8.41 16.87 -33.68
C ASN A 124 8.83 17.45 -35.06
N GLY A 125 8.82 18.77 -35.22
CA GLY A 125 9.20 19.46 -36.47
C GLY A 125 8.09 19.58 -37.52
N GLY A 126 6.89 19.08 -37.22
CA GLY A 126 5.69 19.12 -38.08
C GLY A 126 4.70 20.24 -37.75
N ARG A 127 3.46 20.11 -38.24
CA ARG A 127 2.31 20.98 -37.87
C ARG A 127 1.47 20.39 -36.71
N SER A 128 1.68 19.13 -36.38
CA SER A 128 1.09 18.44 -35.23
C SER A 128 2.04 18.46 -34.03
N LEU A 129 1.44 18.42 -32.85
CA LEU A 129 2.08 18.24 -31.56
C LEU A 129 1.86 16.80 -31.11
N TYR A 130 2.90 16.26 -30.49
CA TYR A 130 2.85 15.02 -29.75
C TYR A 130 2.62 15.36 -28.27
N VAL A 131 1.51 14.90 -27.70
CA VAL A 131 1.07 15.27 -26.35
C VAL A 131 1.04 14.05 -25.46
N GLU A 132 1.72 14.14 -24.32
CA GLU A 132 1.74 13.14 -23.27
C GLU A 132 0.91 13.65 -22.09
N ASN A 133 -0.13 12.90 -21.71
CA ASN A 133 -0.99 13.22 -20.58
C ASN A 133 -0.69 12.27 -19.42
N PHE A 134 -0.43 12.83 -18.26
CA PHE A 134 -0.10 12.13 -17.04
C PHE A 134 -1.18 12.40 -15.98
N PHE A 135 -1.71 11.34 -15.39
CA PHE A 135 -2.51 11.45 -14.19
C PHE A 135 -1.63 11.12 -12.98
N LEU A 136 -1.33 12.15 -12.21
CA LEU A 136 -0.45 12.08 -11.04
C LEU A 136 -1.28 12.10 -9.77
N THR A 137 -0.94 11.19 -8.85
CA THR A 137 -1.49 11.16 -7.50
C THR A 137 -0.36 11.21 -6.48
N PHE A 138 -0.56 11.98 -5.42
CA PHE A 138 0.36 12.12 -4.30
C PHE A 138 -0.16 11.29 -3.12
N SER A 139 -0.39 10.01 -3.41
CA SER A 139 -0.92 8.96 -2.52
C SER A 139 -0.33 7.60 -2.93
N SER A 140 -0.92 6.49 -2.46
CA SER A 140 -0.48 5.12 -2.80
C SER A 140 -0.28 4.90 -4.30
N ASP A 141 -1.12 5.50 -5.14
CA ASP A 141 -1.16 5.18 -6.58
C ASP A 141 -0.08 5.90 -7.40
N GLY A 142 0.60 6.91 -6.84
CA GLY A 142 1.68 7.66 -7.48
C GLY A 142 1.38 8.14 -8.91
N LEU A 143 2.29 7.85 -9.84
CA LEU A 143 2.10 7.93 -11.30
C LEU A 143 1.04 6.91 -11.73
N HIS A 144 -0.21 7.36 -11.82
CA HIS A 144 -1.37 6.47 -11.94
C HIS A 144 -1.62 6.00 -13.38
N SER A 145 -1.57 6.91 -14.35
CA SER A 145 -1.76 6.55 -15.76
C SER A 145 -1.08 7.53 -16.73
N VAL A 146 -0.76 7.01 -17.92
CA VAL A 146 -0.09 7.73 -19.00
C VAL A 146 -0.86 7.50 -20.29
N PHE A 147 -1.18 8.58 -21.00
CA PHE A 147 -1.84 8.55 -22.31
C PHE A 147 -1.07 9.41 -23.29
N VAL A 148 -1.07 9.02 -24.56
CA VAL A 148 -0.32 9.73 -25.59
C VAL A 148 -1.24 10.04 -26.76
N ILE A 149 -1.09 11.24 -27.32
CA ILE A 149 -1.79 11.70 -28.53
C ILE A 149 -0.73 12.18 -29.52
N GLU A 150 -0.52 11.42 -30.61
CA GLU A 150 0.60 11.68 -31.51
C GLU A 150 0.37 12.84 -32.50
N ASP A 151 -0.87 13.06 -32.91
CA ASP A 151 -1.24 13.99 -33.98
C ASP A 151 -2.27 15.05 -33.55
N MET A 152 -1.96 15.82 -32.51
CA MET A 152 -2.81 16.94 -32.08
C MET A 152 -2.46 18.22 -32.82
N SER A 153 -3.44 19.00 -33.30
CA SER A 153 -3.11 20.31 -33.89
C SER A 153 -2.78 21.37 -32.83
N LEU A 154 -1.86 22.29 -33.15
CA LEU A 154 -1.49 23.42 -32.29
C LEU A 154 -2.73 24.22 -31.80
N LEU A 155 -3.67 24.47 -32.71
CA LEU A 155 -4.88 25.25 -32.42
C LEU A 155 -5.84 24.50 -31.48
N GLU A 156 -5.96 23.19 -31.63
CA GLU A 156 -6.78 22.36 -30.74
C GLU A 156 -6.15 22.29 -29.34
N PHE A 157 -4.83 22.08 -29.26
CA PHE A 157 -4.11 22.06 -27.99
C PHE A 157 -4.29 23.37 -27.22
N GLU A 158 -3.98 24.51 -27.84
CA GLU A 158 -4.13 25.81 -27.17
C GLU A 158 -5.60 26.11 -26.82
N ARG A 159 -6.55 25.83 -27.72
CA ARG A 159 -7.97 26.13 -27.48
C ARG A 159 -8.54 25.30 -26.34
N GLU A 160 -8.25 24.00 -26.27
CA GLU A 160 -8.77 23.13 -25.22
C GLU A 160 -8.23 23.54 -23.84
N ARG A 161 -6.94 23.87 -23.72
CA ARG A 161 -6.32 24.19 -22.43
C ARG A 161 -6.57 25.64 -21.99
N ILE A 162 -6.77 26.58 -22.93
CA ILE A 162 -7.17 27.96 -22.59
C ILE A 162 -8.65 28.04 -22.15
N LEU A 163 -9.52 27.17 -22.69
CA LEU A 163 -10.93 27.11 -22.29
C LEU A 163 -11.12 26.44 -20.92
N LEU A 164 -10.19 25.57 -20.51
CA LEU A 164 -10.13 24.99 -19.17
C LEU A 164 -9.51 25.99 -18.20
N THR A 165 -10.34 26.84 -17.59
CA THR A 165 -9.94 27.85 -16.58
C THR A 165 -9.14 27.30 -15.37
N GLU A 166 -9.03 25.98 -15.25
CA GLU A 166 -8.40 25.26 -14.14
C GLU A 166 -6.99 24.76 -14.43
N MET A 167 -6.45 24.99 -15.64
CA MET A 167 -5.09 24.60 -16.01
C MET A 167 -4.10 25.77 -15.97
N VAL A 168 -2.86 25.48 -15.57
CA VAL A 168 -1.76 26.43 -15.47
C VAL A 168 -0.57 25.95 -16.28
N GLU A 169 0.13 26.88 -16.94
CA GLU A 169 1.32 26.58 -17.73
C GLU A 169 2.50 26.25 -16.82
N LEU A 170 3.25 25.20 -17.15
CA LEU A 170 4.44 24.75 -16.44
C LEU A 170 5.65 24.73 -17.37
N ASN A 171 6.83 24.93 -16.78
CA ASN A 171 8.10 24.69 -17.46
C ASN A 171 8.52 23.22 -17.38
N PHE A 172 9.53 22.86 -18.18
CA PHE A 172 10.00 21.48 -18.28
C PHE A 172 10.55 20.92 -16.95
N GLU A 173 11.29 21.73 -16.17
CA GLU A 173 11.84 21.29 -14.88
C GLU A 173 10.74 21.02 -13.85
N GLU A 174 9.69 21.87 -13.81
CA GLU A 174 8.51 21.68 -12.97
C GLU A 174 7.76 20.39 -13.34
N CYS A 175 7.65 20.08 -14.64
CA CYS A 175 7.05 18.83 -15.09
C CYS A 175 7.85 17.61 -14.65
N CYS A 176 9.17 17.66 -14.83
CA CYS A 176 10.07 16.59 -14.36
C CYS A 176 9.91 16.39 -12.86
N TYR A 177 9.81 17.47 -12.08
CA TYR A 177 9.66 17.41 -10.63
C TYR A 177 8.38 16.71 -10.22
N LEU A 178 7.24 17.07 -10.82
CA LEU A 178 5.96 16.44 -10.50
C LEU A 178 5.93 14.95 -10.83
N ILE A 179 6.50 14.55 -11.98
CA ILE A 179 6.57 13.15 -12.40
C ILE A 179 7.50 12.36 -11.46
N GLN A 180 8.67 12.90 -11.13
CA GLN A 180 9.61 12.26 -10.19
C GLN A 180 8.99 12.11 -8.80
N GLU A 181 8.24 13.11 -8.32
CA GLU A 181 7.55 13.03 -7.04
C GLU A 181 6.44 12.00 -7.04
N ALA A 182 5.56 11.99 -8.05
CA ALA A 182 4.53 10.97 -8.17
C ALA A 182 5.13 9.55 -8.26
N TYR A 183 6.25 9.38 -8.99
CA TYR A 183 6.98 8.12 -9.04
C TYR A 183 7.57 7.75 -7.67
N ARG A 184 8.11 8.70 -6.90
CA ARG A 184 8.57 8.46 -5.52
C ARG A 184 7.45 7.98 -4.61
N PHE A 185 6.20 8.42 -4.83
CA PHE A 185 5.04 7.88 -4.14
C PHE A 185 4.80 6.41 -4.50
N ASN A 186 4.84 6.02 -5.77
CA ASN A 186 4.77 4.59 -6.14
C ASN A 186 5.83 3.77 -5.40
N MET A 187 7.07 4.27 -5.42
CA MET A 187 8.20 3.62 -4.78
C MET A 187 7.98 3.49 -3.28
N ARG A 188 7.61 4.57 -2.60
CA ARG A 188 7.34 4.59 -1.16
C ARG A 188 6.25 3.60 -0.74
N PHE A 189 5.20 3.47 -1.54
CA PHE A 189 4.08 2.58 -1.28
C PHE A 189 4.24 1.19 -1.93
N MET A 190 5.36 0.94 -2.62
CA MET A 190 5.62 -0.26 -3.42
C MET A 190 4.49 -0.62 -4.38
N SER A 191 3.77 0.40 -4.85
CA SER A 191 2.75 0.24 -5.88
C SER A 191 3.41 0.27 -7.24
N ARG A 192 2.78 -0.42 -8.19
CA ARG A 192 3.25 -0.44 -9.57
C ARG A 192 2.98 0.91 -10.24
N PRO A 193 4.00 1.60 -10.79
CA PRO A 193 3.78 2.79 -11.61
C PRO A 193 3.02 2.44 -12.89
N ALA A 194 2.38 3.44 -13.50
CA ALA A 194 1.76 3.30 -14.82
C ALA A 194 2.69 2.67 -15.85
N LEU A 195 2.11 1.88 -16.75
CA LEU A 195 2.83 1.32 -17.90
C LEU A 195 3.39 2.44 -18.79
N GLY A 196 4.49 2.16 -19.47
CA GLY A 196 5.09 3.08 -20.44
C GLY A 196 6.30 3.80 -19.90
N ARG A 197 7.16 3.10 -19.14
CA ARG A 197 8.44 3.61 -18.64
C ARG A 197 9.27 4.21 -19.77
N PHE A 198 9.23 3.63 -20.97
CA PHE A 198 9.90 4.17 -22.15
C PHE A 198 9.47 5.61 -22.53
N VAL A 199 8.28 6.04 -22.13
CA VAL A 199 7.75 7.41 -22.30
C VAL A 199 8.29 8.33 -21.22
N TYR A 200 8.15 7.95 -19.95
CA TYR A 200 8.42 8.86 -18.83
C TYR A 200 9.82 8.76 -18.21
N GLN A 201 10.63 7.76 -18.59
CA GLN A 201 12.02 7.62 -18.11
C GLN A 201 12.84 8.88 -18.38
N LYS A 202 12.60 9.56 -19.52
CA LYS A 202 13.25 10.83 -19.86
C LYS A 202 13.04 11.94 -18.82
N TYR A 203 11.93 11.92 -18.07
CA TYR A 203 11.67 12.87 -17.00
C TYR A 203 12.33 12.44 -15.68
N LEU A 204 12.45 11.13 -15.46
CA LEU A 204 13.08 10.55 -14.27
C LEU A 204 14.60 10.73 -14.28
N ASP A 205 15.22 10.69 -15.46
CA ASP A 205 16.68 10.80 -15.63
C ASP A 205 17.21 12.23 -15.54
N VAL A 206 16.33 13.24 -15.62
CA VAL A 206 16.72 14.65 -15.56
C VAL A 206 17.08 15.02 -14.12
N GLY A 207 18.30 15.52 -13.91
CA GLY A 207 18.72 16.11 -12.65
C GLY A 207 18.00 17.43 -12.41
N ILE A 208 17.14 17.48 -11.39
CA ILE A 208 16.34 18.67 -11.05
C ILE A 208 17.10 19.56 -10.07
N HIS A 209 17.09 20.86 -10.34
CA HIS A 209 17.78 21.87 -9.53
C HIS A 209 16.83 22.96 -9.01
N LEU A 210 15.60 22.59 -8.66
CA LEU A 210 14.64 23.49 -8.02
C LEU A 210 15.05 23.77 -6.57
N SER A 211 15.02 25.04 -6.17
CA SER A 211 15.19 25.39 -4.76
C SER A 211 13.89 25.13 -3.98
N ASP A 212 13.98 25.02 -2.65
CA ASP A 212 12.80 24.84 -1.78
C ASP A 212 11.74 25.94 -2.02
N ARG A 213 12.17 27.16 -2.36
CA ARG A 213 11.25 28.27 -2.67
C ARG A 213 10.54 28.08 -4.02
N ASP A 214 11.23 27.52 -5.01
CA ASP A 214 10.63 27.25 -6.33
C ASP A 214 9.61 26.12 -6.21
N VAL A 215 9.93 25.07 -5.44
CA VAL A 215 9.00 23.98 -5.10
C VAL A 215 7.77 24.52 -4.37
N GLN A 216 7.97 25.38 -3.36
CA GLN A 216 6.87 26.03 -2.66
C GLN A 216 6.00 26.83 -3.64
N SER A 217 6.61 27.65 -4.49
CA SER A 217 5.90 28.44 -5.51
C SER A 217 5.09 27.55 -6.46
N LEU A 218 5.67 26.46 -6.95
CA LEU A 218 5.01 25.49 -7.82
C LEU A 218 3.77 24.88 -7.14
N ILE A 219 3.90 24.41 -5.89
CA ILE A 219 2.78 23.79 -5.16
C ILE A 219 1.63 24.79 -4.91
N HIS A 220 1.96 26.04 -4.61
CA HIS A 220 0.97 27.12 -4.48
C HIS A 220 0.32 27.45 -5.83
N HIS A 221 1.09 27.50 -6.91
CA HIS A 221 0.60 27.75 -8.26
C HIS A 221 -0.40 26.67 -8.71
N LEU A 222 -0.09 25.41 -8.40
CA LEU A 222 -0.92 24.22 -8.67
C LEU A 222 -2.06 24.02 -7.67
N SER A 223 -2.23 24.93 -6.70
CA SER A 223 -3.35 24.91 -5.77
C SER A 223 -4.33 26.04 -6.07
N SER A 224 -5.62 25.72 -6.10
CA SER A 224 -6.67 26.74 -6.04
C SER A 224 -6.53 27.57 -4.75
N PRO A 225 -6.91 28.86 -4.77
CA PRO A 225 -6.81 29.73 -3.59
C PRO A 225 -7.71 29.21 -2.46
N LEU A 226 -7.09 28.73 -1.38
CA LEU A 226 -7.79 28.12 -0.25
C LEU A 226 -8.12 29.17 0.83
N THR A 227 -9.31 29.07 1.41
CA THR A 227 -9.62 29.76 2.66
C THR A 227 -8.84 29.14 3.83
N PRO A 228 -8.63 29.84 4.97
CA PRO A 228 -7.97 29.28 6.14
C PRO A 228 -8.56 27.94 6.62
N ARG A 229 -9.88 27.76 6.46
CA ARG A 229 -10.56 26.50 6.77
C ARG A 229 -10.11 25.37 5.86
N GLN A 230 -10.21 25.62 4.55
CA GLN A 230 -9.88 24.65 3.52
C GLN A 230 -8.40 24.26 3.57
N LEU A 231 -7.52 25.21 3.88
CA LEU A 231 -6.09 24.97 4.03
C LEU A 231 -5.77 24.02 5.19
N ILE A 232 -6.39 24.20 6.36
CA ILE A 232 -6.16 23.28 7.48
C ILE A 232 -6.76 21.90 7.19
N ASN A 233 -7.92 21.84 6.54
CA ASN A 233 -8.52 20.56 6.16
C ASN A 233 -7.69 19.83 5.07
N SER A 234 -7.10 20.55 4.10
CA SER A 234 -6.18 19.95 3.12
C SER A 234 -4.87 19.48 3.77
N LEU A 235 -4.39 20.17 4.81
CA LEU A 235 -3.25 19.70 5.61
C LEU A 235 -3.52 18.33 6.24
N PHE A 236 -4.68 18.10 6.84
CA PHE A 236 -5.02 16.78 7.37
C PHE A 236 -4.99 15.69 6.28
N ARG A 237 -5.30 16.06 5.03
CA ARG A 237 -5.33 15.12 3.90
C ARG A 237 -3.94 14.71 3.55
N ALA A 238 -3.07 15.70 3.39
CA ALA A 238 -1.66 15.50 3.18
C ALA A 238 -1.02 14.68 4.31
N MET A 239 -1.39 14.91 5.57
CA MET A 239 -0.90 14.11 6.70
C MET A 239 -1.35 12.64 6.61
N LYS A 240 -2.59 12.37 6.21
CA LYS A 240 -3.10 10.99 6.05
C LYS A 240 -2.32 10.18 5.01
N VAL A 241 -1.85 10.83 3.94
CA VAL A 241 -1.05 10.18 2.87
C VAL A 241 0.45 10.45 3.00
N HIS A 242 0.87 11.10 4.09
CA HIS A 242 2.24 11.52 4.37
C HIS A 242 2.92 12.33 3.27
N ASP A 243 2.19 13.27 2.68
CA ASP A 243 2.69 14.21 1.67
C ASP A 243 3.43 15.39 2.32
N ASP A 244 4.66 15.11 2.74
CA ASP A 244 5.52 16.04 3.48
C ASP A 244 5.84 17.30 2.66
N GLN A 245 5.92 17.19 1.33
CA GLN A 245 6.21 18.32 0.45
C GLN A 245 5.05 19.31 0.42
N TYR A 246 3.81 18.84 0.26
CA TYR A 246 2.63 19.70 0.35
C TYR A 246 2.52 20.36 1.72
N ILE A 247 2.73 19.59 2.80
CA ILE A 247 2.72 20.11 4.18
C ILE A 247 3.76 21.24 4.31
N SER A 248 4.98 21.01 3.84
CA SER A 248 6.07 22.00 3.93
C SER A 248 5.74 23.30 3.18
N ALA A 249 5.16 23.21 1.99
CA ALA A 249 4.85 24.36 1.14
C ALA A 249 3.85 25.34 1.76
N PHE A 250 2.94 24.86 2.60
CA PHE A 250 1.94 25.69 3.29
C PHE A 250 2.32 26.06 4.72
N THR A 251 3.57 25.79 5.13
CA THR A 251 4.11 26.15 6.44
C THR A 251 5.21 27.20 6.32
N THR A 252 5.30 28.09 7.30
CA THR A 252 6.37 29.10 7.30
C THR A 252 7.71 28.48 7.68
N THR A 253 8.81 29.07 7.21
CA THR A 253 10.17 28.63 7.56
C THR A 253 10.44 28.68 9.06
N SER A 254 9.78 29.58 9.80
CA SER A 254 9.80 29.64 11.27
C SER A 254 9.17 28.42 11.94
N CYS A 255 8.18 27.80 11.30
CA CYS A 255 7.55 26.56 11.77
C CYS A 255 8.45 25.33 11.53
N LEU A 256 9.17 25.33 10.40
CA LEU A 256 10.07 24.26 9.97
C LEU A 256 11.41 24.26 10.73
N GLN A 257 12.06 25.43 10.88
CA GLN A 257 13.39 25.57 11.50
C GLN A 257 13.41 25.28 13.02
N GLY A 258 12.25 25.17 13.66
CA GLY A 258 12.15 24.80 15.06
C GLY A 258 12.01 23.30 15.31
N GLY A 259 11.84 22.46 14.28
CA GLY A 259 11.43 21.05 14.46
C GLY A 259 10.03 20.87 15.06
N LEU A 260 9.40 21.95 15.54
CA LEU A 260 8.18 21.99 16.35
C LEU A 260 6.94 21.48 15.61
N LEU A 261 6.83 21.66 14.29
CA LEU A 261 5.68 21.15 13.54
C LEU A 261 5.69 19.62 13.50
N ILE A 262 6.87 19.06 13.20
CA ILE A 262 7.13 17.63 13.25
C ILE A 262 7.02 17.15 14.71
N GLU A 263 7.62 17.79 15.71
CA GLU A 263 7.55 17.35 17.12
C GLU A 263 6.12 17.42 17.74
N GLN A 264 5.29 18.39 17.32
CA GLN A 264 3.93 18.56 17.88
C GLN A 264 2.87 17.71 17.18
N LEU A 265 3.11 17.29 15.94
CA LEU A 265 2.27 16.38 15.17
C LEU A 265 2.89 14.99 15.00
N GLN A 266 4.11 14.76 15.49
CA GLN A 266 4.91 13.54 15.27
C GLN A 266 4.19 12.28 15.70
N GLN A 267 3.43 12.35 16.80
CA GLN A 267 2.67 11.20 17.29
C GLN A 267 1.52 10.79 16.36
N GLU A 268 0.93 11.75 15.65
CA GLU A 268 -0.10 11.50 14.63
C GLU A 268 0.53 11.07 13.29
N MET A 269 1.84 11.27 13.14
CA MET A 269 2.68 10.82 12.03
C MET A 269 3.58 9.64 12.41
N LEU A 270 3.37 9.02 13.59
CA LEU A 270 4.17 7.87 14.01
C LEU A 270 3.83 6.67 13.13
N PRO A 271 4.82 5.80 12.84
CA PRO A 271 4.54 4.52 12.20
C PRO A 271 3.49 3.74 13.00
N GLY A 272 2.39 3.36 12.36
CA GLY A 272 1.26 2.65 13.01
C GLY A 272 0.20 3.54 13.65
N ALA A 273 0.35 4.87 13.62
CA ALA A 273 -0.75 5.80 13.93
C ALA A 273 -1.60 6.07 12.67
N MET A 274 -2.91 5.96 12.79
CA MET A 274 -3.85 6.26 11.71
C MET A 274 -4.68 7.49 12.07
N LEU A 275 -4.63 8.53 11.23
CA LEU A 275 -5.51 9.68 11.35
C LEU A 275 -6.92 9.31 10.87
N LEU A 276 -7.88 9.30 11.80
CA LEU A 276 -9.28 8.95 11.52
C LEU A 276 -10.08 10.18 11.16
N GLU A 277 -9.97 11.24 11.96
CA GLU A 277 -10.70 12.49 11.74
C GLU A 277 -9.81 13.70 11.98
N GLY A 278 -10.08 14.80 11.27
CA GLY A 278 -9.40 16.08 11.43
C GLY A 278 -10.26 17.20 10.90
N LYS A 279 -10.75 18.09 11.78
CA LYS A 279 -11.70 19.14 11.38
C LYS A 279 -11.50 20.45 12.13
N VAL A 280 -11.65 21.54 11.38
CA VAL A 280 -11.70 22.89 11.96
C VAL A 280 -13.05 23.14 12.62
N ILE A 281 -13.04 23.44 13.92
CA ILE A 281 -14.25 23.77 14.69
C ILE A 281 -14.63 25.22 14.43
N SER A 282 -13.71 26.13 14.68
CA SER A 282 -13.98 27.57 14.67
C SER A 282 -12.77 28.34 14.18
N ILE A 283 -13.01 29.45 13.48
CA ILE A 283 -11.98 30.33 12.95
C ILE A 283 -12.29 31.75 13.43
N HIS A 284 -11.29 32.41 14.00
CA HIS A 284 -11.38 33.79 14.46
C HIS A 284 -10.10 34.52 14.08
N GLY A 285 -10.21 35.71 13.52
CA GLY A 285 -9.02 36.43 13.06
C GLY A 285 -9.33 37.72 12.33
N SER A 286 -8.27 38.41 11.94
CA SER A 286 -8.28 39.56 11.05
C SER A 286 -7.88 39.15 9.63
N TYR A 287 -7.77 40.14 8.74
CA TYR A 287 -7.33 39.93 7.35
C TYR A 287 -5.88 39.43 7.21
N GLU A 288 -5.03 39.70 8.20
CA GLU A 288 -3.60 39.34 8.17
C GLU A 288 -3.28 38.11 9.03
N LYS A 289 -4.05 37.86 10.09
CA LYS A 289 -3.80 36.76 11.03
C LYS A 289 -5.07 36.06 11.42
N VAL A 290 -5.06 34.74 11.32
CA VAL A 290 -6.21 33.88 11.60
C VAL A 290 -5.83 32.81 12.62
N MET A 291 -6.66 32.67 13.64
CA MET A 291 -6.57 31.61 14.64
C MET A 291 -7.69 30.60 14.40
N ALA A 292 -7.33 29.33 14.24
CA ALA A 292 -8.29 28.25 14.09
C ALA A 292 -8.17 27.26 15.26
N ASN A 293 -9.31 26.90 15.85
CA ASN A 293 -9.40 25.79 16.79
C ASN A 293 -9.81 24.54 16.02
N VAL A 294 -9.10 23.46 16.27
CA VAL A 294 -9.12 22.26 15.44
C VAL A 294 -9.08 21.06 16.38
N TYR A 295 -9.72 19.97 16.01
CA TYR A 295 -9.51 18.68 16.66
C TYR A 295 -9.08 17.64 15.62
N CYS A 296 -8.34 16.65 16.08
CA CYS A 296 -8.15 15.42 15.33
C CYS A 296 -8.37 14.21 16.24
N ILE A 297 -8.73 13.10 15.59
CA ILE A 297 -8.90 11.80 16.20
C ILE A 297 -7.98 10.83 15.49
N SER A 298 -7.19 10.10 16.27
CA SER A 298 -6.28 9.09 15.75
C SER A 298 -6.43 7.76 16.46
N LEU A 299 -6.11 6.70 15.71
CA LEU A 299 -5.95 5.36 16.23
C LEU A 299 -4.47 5.09 16.41
N TYR A 300 -4.07 4.67 17.60
CA TYR A 300 -2.73 4.19 17.87
C TYR A 300 -2.83 3.00 18.85
N GLU A 301 -2.23 1.87 18.51
CA GLU A 301 -2.25 0.65 19.35
C GLU A 301 -3.67 0.22 19.79
N ARG A 302 -4.67 0.37 18.90
CA ARG A 302 -6.12 0.11 19.14
C ARG A 302 -6.80 1.07 20.13
N GLU A 303 -6.09 2.07 20.61
CA GLU A 303 -6.64 3.14 21.43
C GLU A 303 -6.93 4.37 20.56
N VAL A 304 -8.07 4.99 20.85
CA VAL A 304 -8.54 6.16 20.11
C VAL A 304 -8.17 7.39 20.91
N PHE A 305 -7.39 8.29 20.34
CA PHE A 305 -7.00 9.53 20.97
C PHE A 305 -7.70 10.70 20.30
N ARG A 306 -8.16 11.65 21.12
CA ARG A 306 -8.56 12.97 20.66
C ARG A 306 -7.52 13.98 21.07
N SER A 307 -7.07 14.75 20.09
CA SER A 307 -6.10 15.84 20.27
C SER A 307 -6.72 17.15 19.78
N ASP A 308 -6.81 18.14 20.66
CA ASP A 308 -7.29 19.49 20.31
C ASP A 308 -6.09 20.42 20.08
N TYR A 309 -6.13 21.15 18.97
CA TYR A 309 -5.07 22.03 18.50
C TYR A 309 -5.56 23.45 18.24
N ARG A 310 -4.62 24.38 18.29
CA ARG A 310 -4.79 25.75 17.82
C ARG A 310 -3.76 26.05 16.73
N PHE A 311 -4.26 26.40 15.56
CA PHE A 311 -3.47 26.82 14.42
C PHE A 311 -3.46 28.35 14.33
N GLU A 312 -2.30 28.92 14.07
CA GLU A 312 -2.09 30.34 13.74
C GLU A 312 -1.63 30.42 12.28
N LEU A 313 -2.44 31.11 11.48
CA LEU A 313 -2.21 31.36 10.08
C LEU A 313 -1.91 32.82 9.86
N VAL A 314 -1.01 33.09 8.92
CA VAL A 314 -0.58 34.44 8.54
C VAL A 314 -0.72 34.56 7.04
N ARG A 315 -1.12 35.74 6.59
CA ARG A 315 -1.18 36.04 5.17
C ARG A 315 0.18 36.49 4.67
N ASP A 316 0.68 35.77 3.69
CA ASP A 316 1.85 36.06 2.90
C ASP A 316 1.44 36.77 1.60
N GLU A 317 2.31 37.66 1.11
CA GLU A 317 2.04 38.45 -0.10
C GLU A 317 2.19 37.61 -1.38
N ASP A 318 3.11 36.64 -1.39
CA ASP A 318 3.41 35.80 -2.55
C ASP A 318 2.52 34.55 -2.57
N PHE A 319 2.26 33.95 -1.41
CA PHE A 319 1.69 32.60 -1.30
C PHE A 319 0.31 32.53 -0.61
N GLY A 320 -0.28 33.66 -0.22
CA GLY A 320 -1.57 33.67 0.44
C GLY A 320 -1.51 33.18 1.88
N TRP A 321 -2.39 32.27 2.31
CA TRP A 321 -2.41 31.84 3.72
C TRP A 321 -1.34 30.78 3.99
N LEU A 322 -0.52 31.00 5.01
CA LEU A 322 0.48 30.04 5.50
C LEU A 322 0.27 29.72 6.98
N ILE A 323 0.58 28.49 7.38
CA ILE A 323 0.56 28.05 8.78
C ILE A 323 1.87 28.47 9.44
N ASN A 324 1.78 29.34 10.43
CA ASN A 324 2.95 29.87 11.14
C ASN A 324 3.21 29.12 12.46
N LYS A 325 2.15 28.74 13.17
CA LYS A 325 2.30 28.06 14.47
C LYS A 325 1.17 27.08 14.71
N ILE A 326 1.54 25.94 15.28
CA ILE A 326 0.61 24.95 15.82
C ILE A 326 0.83 24.90 17.33
N LYS A 327 -0.24 24.66 18.10
CA LYS A 327 -0.14 24.42 19.53
C LYS A 327 -1.17 23.37 19.94
N ARG A 328 -0.70 22.25 20.48
CA ARG A 328 -1.58 21.26 21.12
C ARG A 328 -2.11 21.84 22.43
N LEU A 329 -3.43 21.85 22.58
CA LEU A 329 -4.13 22.34 23.77
C LEU A 329 -4.42 21.20 24.74
N GLN A 330 -4.91 20.08 24.22
CA GLN A 330 -5.33 18.93 24.99
C GLN A 330 -5.09 17.64 24.21
N LYS A 331 -4.80 16.55 24.92
CA LYS A 331 -4.83 15.18 24.41
C LYS A 331 -5.53 14.32 25.46
N GLY A 332 -6.44 13.46 25.02
CA GLY A 332 -7.10 12.49 25.88
C GLY A 332 -7.43 11.22 25.12
N MET A 333 -7.32 10.08 25.79
CA MET A 333 -7.88 8.83 25.29
C MET A 333 -9.41 8.95 25.31
N LEU A 334 -10.05 8.64 24.20
CA LEU A 334 -11.50 8.56 24.11
C LEU A 334 -11.95 7.21 24.66
N ALA A 335 -12.94 7.26 25.55
CA ALA A 335 -13.64 6.05 25.95
C ALA A 335 -14.37 5.45 24.73
N PRO A 336 -14.56 4.11 24.67
CA PRO A 336 -15.35 3.46 23.63
C PRO A 336 -16.77 4.03 23.47
N GLU A 337 -17.35 4.50 24.58
CA GLU A 337 -18.72 5.00 24.69
C GLU A 337 -18.86 6.50 24.40
N ALA A 338 -17.75 7.22 24.18
CA ALA A 338 -17.81 8.66 23.97
C ALA A 338 -18.50 8.97 22.63
N GLU A 339 -19.41 9.95 22.61
CA GLU A 339 -20.08 10.39 21.37
C GLU A 339 -19.11 10.87 20.28
N SER A 340 -17.93 11.35 20.68
CA SER A 340 -16.89 11.75 19.72
C SER A 340 -16.02 10.58 19.24
N ASN A 341 -16.25 9.35 19.69
CA ASN A 341 -15.50 8.20 19.22
C ASN A 341 -16.11 7.71 17.89
N PRO A 342 -15.39 7.83 16.75
CA PRO A 342 -15.93 7.40 15.46
C PRO A 342 -16.32 5.92 15.47
N PHE A 343 -15.62 5.09 16.25
CA PHE A 343 -15.87 3.65 16.35
C PHE A 343 -17.13 3.29 17.14
N GLY A 344 -17.71 4.21 17.92
CA GLY A 344 -19.01 4.03 18.58
C GLY A 344 -20.21 4.19 17.64
N THR A 345 -19.99 4.68 16.42
CA THR A 345 -21.04 4.86 15.41
C THR A 345 -21.51 3.50 14.88
N HIS A 346 -22.82 3.33 14.70
CA HIS A 346 -23.36 2.13 14.06
C HIS A 346 -23.27 2.20 12.54
N VAL A 347 -22.94 1.07 11.93
CA VAL A 347 -22.90 0.87 10.47
C VAL A 347 -23.76 -0.33 10.09
N LEU A 348 -24.39 -0.23 8.92
CA LEU A 348 -25.14 -1.31 8.30
C LEU A 348 -24.16 -2.18 7.51
N CYS A 349 -24.20 -3.47 7.75
CA CYS A 349 -23.38 -4.45 7.06
C CYS A 349 -24.28 -5.47 6.37
N ARG A 350 -24.04 -5.75 5.09
CA ARG A 350 -24.78 -6.76 4.34
C ARG A 350 -23.80 -7.79 3.79
N VAL A 351 -24.06 -9.06 4.12
CA VAL A 351 -23.18 -10.18 3.84
C VAL A 351 -23.76 -11.02 2.72
N TYR A 352 -22.90 -11.39 1.78
CA TYR A 352 -23.21 -12.19 0.61
C TYR A 352 -22.21 -13.33 0.44
N GLU A 353 -22.65 -14.39 -0.22
CA GLU A 353 -21.79 -15.47 -0.73
C GLU A 353 -21.47 -15.22 -2.19
N ILE A 354 -20.20 -15.40 -2.56
CA ILE A 354 -19.74 -15.25 -3.93
C ILE A 354 -20.05 -16.55 -4.70
N VAL A 355 -20.95 -16.45 -5.67
CA VAL A 355 -21.34 -17.55 -6.55
C VAL A 355 -20.52 -17.53 -7.85
N ASN A 356 -20.20 -16.33 -8.34
CA ASN A 356 -19.38 -16.12 -9.53
C ASN A 356 -18.44 -14.92 -9.32
N LEU A 357 -17.15 -15.20 -9.20
CA LEU A 357 -16.11 -14.19 -8.96
C LEU A 357 -15.86 -13.31 -10.19
N ASP A 358 -15.81 -13.91 -11.38
CA ASP A 358 -15.51 -13.18 -12.62
C ASP A 358 -16.57 -12.09 -12.89
N LEU A 359 -17.85 -12.47 -12.75
CA LEU A 359 -18.96 -11.54 -12.95
C LEU A 359 -19.06 -10.48 -11.82
N LEU A 360 -18.52 -10.77 -10.63
CA LEU A 360 -18.39 -9.76 -9.57
C LEU A 360 -17.37 -8.70 -9.97
N PHE A 361 -16.20 -9.10 -10.47
CA PHE A 361 -15.16 -8.17 -10.94
C PHE A 361 -15.64 -7.35 -12.13
N ASP A 362 -16.35 -7.95 -13.10
CA ASP A 362 -16.96 -7.21 -14.23
C ASP A 362 -17.87 -6.06 -13.74
N ILE A 363 -18.64 -6.27 -12.66
CA ILE A 363 -19.50 -5.23 -12.09
C ILE A 363 -18.68 -4.18 -11.35
N LEU A 364 -17.66 -4.59 -10.60
CA LEU A 364 -16.78 -3.69 -9.86
C LEU A 364 -15.99 -2.77 -10.81
N ASP A 365 -15.55 -3.28 -11.96
CA ASP A 365 -14.82 -2.51 -12.98
C ASP A 365 -15.68 -1.41 -13.62
N LEU A 366 -17.01 -1.59 -13.64
CA LEU A 366 -17.96 -0.58 -14.09
C LEU A 366 -18.24 0.49 -13.04
N MET A 367 -17.81 0.28 -11.79
CA MET A 367 -18.03 1.25 -10.71
C MET A 367 -16.99 2.35 -10.75
N GLU A 368 -17.44 3.56 -11.06
CA GLU A 368 -16.60 4.74 -10.89
C GLU A 368 -16.25 4.94 -9.41
N ASN A 369 -15.03 5.42 -9.15
CA ASN A 369 -14.59 5.89 -7.82
C ASN A 369 -14.48 4.79 -6.75
N ILE A 370 -14.32 3.54 -7.18
CA ILE A 370 -13.83 2.47 -6.33
C ILE A 370 -12.31 2.61 -6.19
N ARG A 371 -11.81 2.46 -4.96
CA ARG A 371 -10.37 2.36 -4.69
C ARG A 371 -10.11 1.19 -3.78
N GLU A 372 -8.98 0.54 -3.97
CA GLU A 372 -8.44 -0.36 -2.97
C GLU A 372 -7.91 0.45 -1.78
N VAL A 373 -8.27 0.04 -0.57
CA VAL A 373 -7.84 0.68 0.67
C VAL A 373 -6.79 -0.16 1.37
N GLU A 374 -7.05 -1.47 1.48
CA GLU A 374 -6.21 -2.39 2.20
C GLU A 374 -6.36 -3.80 1.60
N GLU A 375 -5.24 -4.45 1.33
CA GLU A 375 -5.22 -5.88 1.02
C GLU A 375 -5.34 -6.68 2.31
N LEU A 376 -6.30 -7.60 2.35
CA LEU A 376 -6.58 -8.45 3.49
C LEU A 376 -5.93 -9.83 3.31
N PRO A 377 -5.65 -10.55 4.42
CA PRO A 377 -5.08 -11.88 4.38
C PRO A 377 -5.82 -12.90 3.50
N TYR A 378 -7.12 -12.72 3.30
CA TYR A 378 -7.93 -13.60 2.46
C TYR A 378 -8.74 -12.83 1.40
N GLY A 379 -8.36 -11.59 1.07
CA GLY A 379 -9.02 -10.86 -0.01
C GLY A 379 -8.70 -9.37 -0.02
N ILE A 380 -9.64 -8.53 -0.44
CA ILE A 380 -9.40 -7.11 -0.68
C ILE A 380 -10.48 -6.24 -0.04
N HIS A 381 -10.06 -5.15 0.60
CA HIS A 381 -10.94 -4.09 1.07
C HIS A 381 -10.89 -2.93 0.07
N MET A 382 -12.03 -2.71 -0.57
CA MET A 382 -12.28 -1.58 -1.46
C MET A 382 -13.21 -0.56 -0.83
N ARG A 383 -13.10 0.71 -1.22
CA ARG A 383 -13.96 1.79 -0.75
C ARG A 383 -14.49 2.58 -1.93
N VAL A 384 -15.80 2.83 -1.90
CA VAL A 384 -16.49 3.66 -2.89
C VAL A 384 -16.78 5.02 -2.26
N SER A 385 -16.40 6.10 -2.93
CA SER A 385 -16.56 7.46 -2.41
C SER A 385 -17.29 8.39 -3.39
N ILE A 386 -18.04 9.37 -2.85
CA ILE A 386 -18.60 10.48 -3.64
C ILE A 386 -17.50 11.52 -3.81
N TYR A 387 -17.17 11.86 -5.06
CA TYR A 387 -16.35 13.03 -5.36
C TYR A 387 -17.20 14.30 -5.28
N GLU A 388 -17.44 14.77 -4.06
CA GLU A 388 -17.66 16.20 -3.83
C GLU A 388 -16.63 16.64 -2.79
N GLU A 389 -15.48 17.13 -3.28
CA GLU A 389 -14.37 17.55 -2.42
C GLU A 389 -14.67 18.89 -1.73
N ASN A 390 -15.62 18.86 -0.81
CA ASN A 390 -15.93 20.01 0.01
C ASN A 390 -14.89 20.14 1.12
N LEU A 391 -13.75 20.79 0.81
CA LEU A 391 -12.72 21.14 1.80
C LEU A 391 -13.23 22.03 2.94
N ASN A 392 -14.49 22.49 2.95
CA ASN A 392 -15.07 23.11 4.13
C ASN A 392 -15.36 22.09 5.25
N ASN A 393 -15.57 20.83 4.86
CA ASN A 393 -15.63 19.71 5.78
C ASN A 393 -14.22 19.17 6.03
N GLY A 394 -13.99 18.70 7.25
CA GLY A 394 -12.73 18.08 7.62
C GLY A 394 -12.60 16.70 7.00
N ILE A 395 -11.57 15.99 7.43
CA ILE A 395 -11.45 14.56 7.16
C ILE A 395 -12.25 13.83 8.21
N SER A 396 -13.05 12.88 7.76
CA SER A 396 -13.57 11.82 8.62
C SER A 396 -13.30 10.49 7.95
N PHE A 397 -13.24 9.44 8.77
CA PHE A 397 -13.10 8.08 8.30
C PHE A 397 -14.25 7.68 7.36
N MET A 398 -15.45 8.26 7.54
CA MET A 398 -16.67 7.92 6.76
C MET A 398 -17.23 9.07 5.93
N ASP A 399 -16.75 10.32 6.09
CA ASP A 399 -17.25 11.44 5.28
C ASP A 399 -16.90 11.24 3.80
N GLY A 400 -17.92 11.32 2.94
CA GLY A 400 -17.79 11.09 1.50
C GLY A 400 -17.67 9.61 1.10
N VAL A 401 -17.83 8.65 2.02
CA VAL A 401 -17.84 7.21 1.73
C VAL A 401 -19.26 6.74 1.44
N LEU A 402 -19.49 6.18 0.24
CA LEU A 402 -20.75 5.53 -0.11
C LEU A 402 -20.88 4.18 0.59
N GLY A 403 -19.79 3.41 0.60
CA GLY A 403 -19.66 2.16 1.33
C GLY A 403 -18.26 1.56 1.18
N ASP A 404 -17.89 0.72 2.13
CA ASP A 404 -16.76 -0.19 2.05
C ASP A 404 -17.25 -1.53 1.49
N LEU A 405 -16.54 -2.06 0.49
CA LEU A 405 -16.80 -3.33 -0.16
C LEU A 405 -15.63 -4.26 0.14
N VAL A 406 -15.91 -5.43 0.70
CA VAL A 406 -14.88 -6.36 1.14
C VAL A 406 -15.12 -7.70 0.46
N ILE A 407 -14.14 -8.16 -0.30
CA ILE A 407 -14.05 -9.55 -0.75
C ILE A 407 -13.15 -10.27 0.24
N ASN A 408 -13.62 -11.32 0.89
CA ASN A 408 -12.86 -12.10 1.86
C ASN A 408 -13.15 -13.59 1.65
N GLY A 409 -12.27 -14.27 0.90
CA GLY A 409 -12.46 -15.64 0.47
C GLY A 409 -13.68 -15.80 -0.43
N ALA A 410 -14.67 -16.56 0.04
CA ALA A 410 -15.94 -16.76 -0.67
C ALA A 410 -17.05 -15.79 -0.19
N GLU A 411 -16.72 -14.82 0.65
CA GLU A 411 -17.66 -13.87 1.24
C GLU A 411 -17.48 -12.48 0.61
N PHE A 412 -18.60 -11.80 0.35
CA PHE A 412 -18.62 -10.40 -0.03
C PHE A 412 -19.43 -9.59 0.98
N VAL A 413 -18.85 -8.54 1.54
CA VAL A 413 -19.47 -7.73 2.59
C VAL A 413 -19.52 -6.28 2.17
N ILE A 414 -20.69 -5.67 2.30
CA ILE A 414 -20.92 -4.25 2.07
C ILE A 414 -21.14 -3.59 3.42
N ILE A 415 -20.37 -2.56 3.74
CA ILE A 415 -20.46 -1.80 4.99
C ILE A 415 -20.77 -0.34 4.66
N THR A 416 -21.85 0.22 5.19
CA THR A 416 -22.22 1.62 4.94
C THR A 416 -22.98 2.24 6.12
N GLN A 417 -22.88 3.55 6.27
CA GLN A 417 -23.68 4.31 7.24
C GLN A 417 -25.09 4.61 6.74
N ASN A 418 -25.33 4.59 5.42
CA ASN A 418 -26.58 5.05 4.83
C ASN A 418 -27.34 3.89 4.18
N LYS A 419 -28.54 3.63 4.70
CA LYS A 419 -29.46 2.63 4.15
C LYS A 419 -29.76 2.81 2.66
N LYS A 420 -29.82 4.05 2.16
CA LYS A 420 -30.02 4.29 0.72
C LYS A 420 -28.86 3.77 -0.13
N ASN A 421 -27.63 3.91 0.35
CA ASN A 421 -26.44 3.43 -0.34
C ASN A 421 -26.40 1.90 -0.31
N MET A 422 -26.76 1.29 0.83
CA MET A 422 -26.86 -0.17 0.96
C MET A 422 -27.82 -0.76 -0.07
N GLU A 423 -29.00 -0.13 -0.23
CA GLU A 423 -30.02 -0.56 -1.17
C GLU A 423 -29.57 -0.35 -2.63
N ALA A 424 -28.85 0.74 -2.92
CA ALA A 424 -28.29 0.99 -4.24
C ALA A 424 -27.26 -0.07 -4.63
N PHE A 425 -26.32 -0.40 -3.72
CA PHE A 425 -25.36 -1.48 -3.99
C PHE A 425 -26.06 -2.83 -4.16
N HIS A 426 -27.04 -3.13 -3.32
CA HIS A 426 -27.78 -4.38 -3.48
C HIS A 426 -28.49 -4.49 -4.82
N GLN A 427 -29.07 -3.41 -5.34
CA GLN A 427 -29.65 -3.42 -6.69
C GLN A 427 -28.61 -3.58 -7.79
N LEU A 428 -27.41 -3.02 -7.61
CA LEU A 428 -26.31 -3.16 -8.56
C LEU A 428 -25.85 -4.62 -8.65
N PHE A 429 -25.69 -5.28 -7.50
CA PHE A 429 -25.15 -6.63 -7.40
C PHE A 429 -26.20 -7.75 -7.53
N TYR A 430 -27.47 -7.46 -7.24
CA TYR A 430 -28.54 -8.46 -7.30
C TYR A 430 -29.31 -8.38 -8.61
N GLN A 431 -28.86 -9.12 -9.63
CA GLN A 431 -29.58 -9.27 -10.90
C GLN A 431 -30.37 -10.59 -10.94
N PRO A 432 -31.69 -10.57 -11.23
CA PRO A 432 -32.59 -11.72 -11.02
C PRO A 432 -32.32 -12.97 -11.89
N TYR A 433 -31.40 -12.91 -12.87
CA TYR A 433 -31.16 -14.02 -13.80
C TYR A 433 -29.71 -14.53 -13.82
N ALA A 434 -28.76 -13.81 -13.19
CA ALA A 434 -27.34 -14.18 -13.10
C ALA A 434 -26.63 -13.32 -12.05
N ALA A 435 -27.07 -13.37 -10.79
CA ALA A 435 -26.41 -12.61 -9.73
C ALA A 435 -25.03 -13.24 -9.41
N PRO A 436 -23.94 -12.44 -9.32
CA PRO A 436 -22.65 -12.93 -8.84
C PRO A 436 -22.68 -13.28 -7.35
N LEU A 437 -23.69 -12.78 -6.62
CA LEU A 437 -23.77 -12.77 -5.17
C LEU A 437 -25.12 -13.33 -4.69
N ASP A 438 -25.06 -14.26 -3.74
CA ASP A 438 -26.22 -14.75 -3.00
C ASP A 438 -26.30 -14.05 -1.64
N PHE A 439 -27.44 -13.41 -1.38
CA PHE A 439 -27.67 -12.70 -0.13
C PHE A 439 -27.76 -13.68 1.05
N ARG A 440 -26.94 -13.46 2.09
CA ARG A 440 -26.98 -14.23 3.34
C ARG A 440 -27.73 -13.49 4.43
N ALA A 441 -27.26 -12.32 4.83
CA ALA A 441 -27.77 -11.61 6.01
C ALA A 441 -27.48 -10.10 6.00
N GLU A 442 -28.18 -9.37 6.87
CA GLU A 442 -27.95 -7.96 7.16
C GLU A 442 -27.79 -7.76 8.67
N TYR A 443 -26.79 -6.98 9.06
CA TYR A 443 -26.38 -6.74 10.44
C TYR A 443 -26.21 -5.25 10.69
N GLU A 444 -26.44 -4.81 11.92
CA GLU A 444 -26.08 -3.48 12.40
C GLU A 444 -25.03 -3.65 13.50
N VAL A 445 -23.80 -3.22 13.22
CA VAL A 445 -22.65 -3.37 14.12
C VAL A 445 -22.01 -2.02 14.40
N THR A 446 -21.19 -1.94 15.44
CA THR A 446 -20.38 -0.73 15.67
C THR A 446 -19.29 -0.65 14.62
N LEU A 447 -18.85 0.57 14.30
CA LEU A 447 -17.75 0.80 13.38
C LEU A 447 -16.45 0.17 13.91
N ALA A 448 -16.27 0.02 15.23
CA ALA A 448 -15.16 -0.73 15.82
C ALA A 448 -15.13 -2.18 15.35
N SER A 449 -16.27 -2.87 15.48
CA SER A 449 -16.44 -4.26 15.07
C SER A 449 -16.26 -4.44 13.56
N ALA A 450 -16.82 -3.51 12.76
CA ALA A 450 -16.59 -3.47 11.32
C ALA A 450 -15.11 -3.24 10.97
N TYR A 451 -14.41 -2.34 11.66
CA TYR A 451 -12.99 -2.07 11.42
C TYR A 451 -12.09 -3.26 11.76
N HIS A 452 -12.43 -4.06 12.76
CA HIS A 452 -11.70 -5.30 13.03
C HIS A 452 -11.82 -6.29 11.87
N TYR A 453 -12.98 -6.36 11.22
CA TYR A 453 -13.13 -7.14 9.99
C TYR A 453 -12.37 -6.53 8.81
N LEU A 454 -12.49 -5.21 8.62
CA LEU A 454 -11.76 -4.46 7.59
C LEU A 454 -10.23 -4.52 7.75
N SER A 455 -9.70 -4.83 8.94
CA SER A 455 -8.26 -5.04 9.18
C SER A 455 -7.84 -6.51 9.08
N GLY A 456 -8.73 -7.36 8.54
CA GLY A 456 -8.46 -8.77 8.25
C GLY A 456 -8.29 -9.61 9.52
N GLN A 457 -8.90 -9.21 10.64
CA GLN A 457 -8.83 -9.97 11.90
C GLN A 457 -9.74 -11.20 11.89
N TYR A 458 -10.74 -11.21 11.01
CA TYR A 458 -11.75 -12.26 10.91
C TYR A 458 -11.80 -12.81 9.48
N ALA A 459 -11.91 -14.13 9.36
CA ALA A 459 -12.06 -14.81 8.07
C ALA A 459 -13.51 -14.75 7.56
N THR A 460 -14.49 -14.68 8.46
CA THR A 460 -15.91 -14.52 8.13
C THR A 460 -16.51 -13.37 8.93
N PHE A 461 -17.50 -12.67 8.37
CA PHE A 461 -18.11 -11.54 9.08
C PHE A 461 -18.89 -11.98 10.33
N GLU A 462 -19.49 -13.16 10.29
CA GLU A 462 -20.28 -13.68 11.42
C GLU A 462 -19.41 -14.01 12.66
N ASP A 463 -18.10 -14.23 12.48
CA ASP A 463 -17.16 -14.41 13.59
C ASP A 463 -17.08 -13.17 14.49
N ILE A 464 -17.36 -11.97 13.94
CA ILE A 464 -17.42 -10.71 14.71
C ILE A 464 -18.55 -10.77 15.75
N LEU A 465 -19.67 -11.41 15.39
CA LEU A 465 -20.89 -11.46 16.23
C LEU A 465 -20.77 -12.50 17.34
N LEU A 466 -19.83 -13.45 17.21
CA LEU A 466 -19.53 -14.48 18.20
C LEU A 466 -18.49 -14.01 19.24
N ASP A 467 -17.99 -12.77 19.11
CA ASP A 467 -16.84 -12.31 19.87
C ASP A 467 -17.15 -11.97 21.34
N ASP A 468 -16.83 -12.94 22.22
CA ASP A 468 -16.48 -12.75 23.64
C ASP A 468 -14.92 -12.65 23.82
N GLY A 469 -14.19 -12.33 22.75
CA GLY A 469 -12.78 -11.97 22.74
C GLY A 469 -11.86 -12.96 22.01
N ASN A 470 -11.45 -12.56 20.81
CA ASN A 470 -10.29 -12.99 20.01
C ASN A 470 -10.18 -14.51 19.75
N VAL A 471 -10.66 -14.97 18.60
CA VAL A 471 -10.72 -16.40 18.25
C VAL A 471 -9.46 -16.96 17.57
N TYR A 472 -8.58 -16.15 16.98
CA TYR A 472 -7.52 -16.72 16.13
C TYR A 472 -6.13 -16.94 16.77
N TYR A 473 -5.80 -16.35 17.94
CA TYR A 473 -4.47 -16.57 18.59
C TYR A 473 -4.56 -16.62 20.12
N GLU A 474 -4.48 -17.83 20.69
CA GLU A 474 -4.69 -18.11 22.12
C GLU A 474 -3.69 -17.43 23.06
N ASP A 475 -2.48 -17.18 22.57
CA ASP A 475 -1.38 -16.51 23.26
C ASP A 475 -1.24 -15.04 22.86
N GLY A 476 -2.15 -14.52 22.02
CA GLY A 476 -2.18 -13.14 21.55
C GLY A 476 -1.18 -12.81 20.44
N MET A 477 -0.42 -13.78 19.92
CA MET A 477 0.64 -13.56 18.94
C MET A 477 0.16 -13.85 17.51
N ARG A 478 -0.18 -12.80 16.74
CA ARG A 478 -0.57 -12.91 15.32
C ARG A 478 0.68 -12.92 14.44
N PHE A 479 0.95 -13.98 13.69
CA PHE A 479 2.07 -14.04 12.74
C PHE A 479 1.61 -13.60 11.36
N LEU A 480 2.02 -12.40 10.96
CA LEU A 480 1.72 -11.81 9.67
C LEU A 480 2.86 -12.13 8.72
N THR A 481 2.54 -12.41 7.47
CA THR A 481 3.50 -12.62 6.38
C THR A 481 3.16 -11.69 5.23
N ALA A 482 4.03 -10.73 4.94
CA ALA A 482 4.00 -9.97 3.69
C ALA A 482 4.72 -10.75 2.59
N ARG A 483 4.15 -10.78 1.40
CA ARG A 483 4.70 -11.43 0.21
C ARG A 483 5.09 -10.37 -0.80
N TYR A 484 6.23 -10.58 -1.44
CA TYR A 484 6.75 -9.73 -2.48
C TYR A 484 7.22 -10.56 -3.66
N MET A 485 7.05 -9.99 -4.85
CA MET A 485 7.67 -10.44 -6.08
C MET A 485 9.04 -9.76 -6.23
N ILE A 486 10.05 -10.54 -6.64
CA ILE A 486 11.42 -10.07 -6.80
C ILE A 486 11.69 -9.73 -8.26
N LYS A 487 12.10 -8.49 -8.51
CA LYS A 487 12.60 -8.00 -9.80
C LYS A 487 14.12 -8.12 -9.89
N ASP A 488 14.83 -7.83 -8.80
CA ASP A 488 16.29 -7.99 -8.69
C ASP A 488 16.66 -8.83 -7.47
N ARG A 489 17.02 -10.08 -7.72
CA ARG A 489 17.36 -11.05 -6.67
C ARG A 489 18.67 -10.75 -5.97
N ASP A 490 19.64 -10.18 -6.68
CA ASP A 490 20.98 -9.95 -6.12
C ASP A 490 20.94 -8.79 -5.12
N ALA A 491 20.23 -7.71 -5.46
CA ALA A 491 19.99 -6.59 -4.54
C ALA A 491 19.21 -7.02 -3.28
N VAL A 492 18.16 -7.84 -3.44
CA VAL A 492 17.38 -8.35 -2.30
C VAL A 492 18.22 -9.28 -1.42
N ALA A 493 19.01 -10.17 -2.01
CA ALA A 493 19.89 -11.07 -1.26
C ALA A 493 20.93 -10.29 -0.45
N GLU A 494 21.55 -9.26 -1.03
CA GLU A 494 22.52 -8.40 -0.32
C GLU A 494 21.86 -7.68 0.86
N ARG A 495 20.66 -7.14 0.68
CA ARG A 495 19.91 -6.48 1.77
C ARG A 495 19.55 -7.46 2.89
N LEU A 496 19.12 -8.67 2.55
CA LEU A 496 18.83 -9.70 3.55
C LEU A 496 20.08 -10.13 4.33
N GLU A 497 21.23 -10.21 3.67
CA GLU A 497 22.50 -10.51 4.35
C GLU A 497 22.91 -9.40 5.34
N GLN A 498 22.64 -8.14 5.04
CA GLN A 498 22.87 -7.02 5.95
C GLN A 498 21.96 -7.02 7.18
N LEU A 499 20.71 -7.46 7.02
CA LEU A 499 19.67 -7.39 8.07
C LEU A 499 19.63 -8.64 8.96
N SER A 500 20.05 -9.79 8.43
CA SER A 500 19.90 -11.07 9.10
C SER A 500 20.94 -11.32 10.19
N THR A 501 20.52 -11.99 11.26
CA THR A 501 21.41 -12.49 12.32
C THR A 501 21.67 -13.99 12.19
N LEU A 502 20.76 -14.73 11.55
CA LEU A 502 20.90 -16.15 11.26
C LEU A 502 20.44 -16.45 9.82
N LYS A 503 21.25 -17.20 9.08
CA LYS A 503 20.96 -17.65 7.70
C LYS A 503 20.92 -19.18 7.65
N LEU A 504 19.92 -19.74 6.98
CA LEU A 504 19.77 -21.15 6.71
C LEU A 504 19.56 -21.36 5.22
N ASP A 505 20.45 -22.12 4.59
CA ASP A 505 20.34 -22.47 3.17
C ASP A 505 19.69 -23.85 3.05
N LEU A 506 18.49 -23.92 2.46
CA LEU A 506 17.85 -25.19 2.13
C LEU A 506 18.15 -25.54 0.67
N PRO A 507 19.01 -26.55 0.40
CA PRO A 507 19.51 -26.80 -0.95
C PRO A 507 18.37 -27.12 -1.93
N GLY A 508 18.24 -26.30 -2.98
CA GLY A 508 17.28 -26.50 -4.07
C GLY A 508 15.83 -26.09 -3.76
N LEU A 509 15.59 -25.32 -2.70
CA LEU A 509 14.26 -24.83 -2.35
C LEU A 509 14.23 -23.31 -2.14
N TYR A 510 14.83 -22.81 -1.05
CA TYR A 510 14.83 -21.39 -0.67
C TYR A 510 15.86 -21.13 0.45
N SER A 511 16.22 -19.87 0.65
CA SER A 511 17.09 -19.44 1.76
C SER A 511 16.26 -18.75 2.83
N ILE A 512 16.52 -19.02 4.11
CA ILE A 512 15.77 -18.45 5.23
C ILE A 512 16.71 -17.57 6.03
N TYR A 513 16.23 -16.38 6.39
CA TYR A 513 16.95 -15.41 7.19
C TYR A 513 16.10 -15.05 8.41
N TYR A 514 16.69 -15.08 9.59
CA TYR A 514 16.05 -14.61 10.82
C TYR A 514 16.72 -13.33 11.29
N GLN A 515 15.90 -12.39 11.75
CA GLN A 515 16.33 -11.21 12.48
C GLN A 515 15.88 -11.34 13.93
N THR A 516 16.80 -11.04 14.85
CA THR A 516 16.55 -11.05 16.29
C THR A 516 16.45 -9.65 16.86
N ASP A 517 15.69 -9.49 17.94
CA ASP A 517 15.62 -8.25 18.72
C ASP A 517 16.95 -8.00 19.44
N GLY A 518 17.37 -6.73 19.54
CA GLY A 518 18.71 -6.29 19.98
C GLY A 518 19.05 -6.48 21.47
N ASN A 519 18.37 -7.39 22.19
CA ASN A 519 18.76 -7.78 23.54
C ASN A 519 19.87 -8.84 23.48
N GLU A 520 21.11 -8.44 23.77
CA GLU A 520 22.31 -9.30 23.65
C GLU A 520 22.26 -10.57 24.53
N GLU A 521 21.59 -10.54 25.68
CA GLU A 521 21.54 -11.67 26.62
C GLU A 521 20.45 -12.71 26.28
N GLU A 522 19.32 -12.28 25.71
CA GLU A 522 18.20 -13.14 25.32
C GLU A 522 17.50 -12.62 24.06
N PRO A 523 18.01 -12.93 22.86
CA PRO A 523 17.42 -12.44 21.62
C PRO A 523 15.99 -12.97 21.45
N GLY A 524 15.06 -12.05 21.25
CA GLY A 524 13.68 -12.33 20.83
C GLY A 524 13.58 -12.45 19.31
N PHE A 525 12.50 -13.06 18.82
CA PHE A 525 12.19 -13.06 17.39
C PHE A 525 11.75 -11.65 16.95
N LYS A 526 12.37 -11.12 15.88
CA LYS A 526 11.94 -9.87 15.24
C LYS A 526 11.24 -10.13 13.92
N ALA A 527 11.91 -10.85 13.02
CA ALA A 527 11.40 -11.14 11.68
C ALA A 527 11.97 -12.43 11.08
N GLU A 528 11.23 -13.01 10.14
CA GLU A 528 11.64 -14.12 9.28
C GLU A 528 11.53 -13.68 7.82
N PHE A 529 12.58 -13.90 7.04
CA PHE A 529 12.56 -13.70 5.60
C PHE A 529 12.81 -15.03 4.90
N ILE A 530 11.97 -15.37 3.93
CA ILE A 530 12.15 -16.56 3.09
C ILE A 530 12.36 -16.08 1.66
N LEU A 531 13.54 -16.35 1.13
CA LEU A 531 13.96 -15.97 -0.22
C LEU A 531 13.84 -17.17 -1.16
N GLY A 532 12.84 -17.13 -2.05
CA GLY A 532 12.68 -18.05 -3.17
C GLY A 532 13.44 -17.59 -4.43
N ASP A 533 13.03 -18.13 -5.58
CA ASP A 533 13.64 -17.77 -6.86
C ASP A 533 13.19 -16.39 -7.35
N ASN A 534 11.87 -16.14 -7.35
CA ASN A 534 11.25 -14.89 -7.83
C ASN A 534 10.36 -14.22 -6.79
N TRP A 535 10.41 -14.66 -5.53
CA TRP A 535 9.57 -14.14 -4.46
C TRP A 535 10.32 -14.10 -3.14
N VAL A 536 9.94 -13.19 -2.26
CA VAL A 536 10.39 -13.13 -0.87
C VAL A 536 9.19 -12.95 0.04
N THR A 537 9.15 -13.68 1.15
CA THR A 537 8.17 -13.43 2.21
C THR A 537 8.86 -12.88 3.44
N LEU A 538 8.28 -11.84 4.03
CA LEU A 538 8.69 -11.22 5.27
C LEU A 538 7.61 -11.49 6.31
N SER A 539 7.97 -12.11 7.43
CA SER A 539 7.03 -12.44 8.49
C SER A 539 7.41 -11.84 9.83
N ALA A 540 6.44 -11.29 10.55
CA ALA A 540 6.61 -10.63 11.85
C ALA A 540 5.38 -10.84 12.74
N PHE A 541 5.52 -10.61 14.05
CA PHE A 541 4.39 -10.73 14.99
C PHE A 541 3.67 -9.40 15.18
N GLY A 542 2.42 -9.32 14.72
CA GLY A 542 1.56 -8.15 14.84
C GLY A 542 1.91 -6.99 13.91
N ASP A 543 1.01 -6.03 13.82
CA ASP A 543 1.06 -4.96 12.81
C ASP A 543 2.26 -4.02 13.04
N ARG A 544 2.59 -3.71 14.30
CA ARG A 544 3.71 -2.82 14.65
C ARG A 544 5.07 -3.36 14.19
N ASP A 545 5.38 -4.60 14.54
CA ASP A 545 6.65 -5.20 14.14
C ASP A 545 6.68 -5.39 12.62
N MET A 546 5.57 -5.78 12.02
CA MET A 546 5.43 -5.84 10.56
C MET A 546 5.76 -4.50 9.90
N SER A 547 5.12 -3.39 10.31
CA SER A 547 5.40 -2.06 9.75
C SER A 547 6.85 -1.62 9.96
N LEU A 548 7.44 -1.89 11.14
CA LEU A 548 8.84 -1.53 11.42
C LEU A 548 9.83 -2.35 10.58
N VAL A 549 9.61 -3.65 10.49
CA VAL A 549 10.48 -4.57 9.72
C VAL A 549 10.35 -4.27 8.24
N ARG A 550 9.13 -4.08 7.72
CA ARG A 550 8.88 -3.67 6.34
C ARG A 550 9.62 -2.38 6.00
N ARG A 551 9.45 -1.32 6.80
CA ARG A 551 10.13 -0.04 6.58
C ARG A 551 11.65 -0.18 6.45
N VAL A 552 12.27 -1.05 7.26
CA VAL A 552 13.71 -1.29 7.20
C VAL A 552 14.08 -2.19 6.03
N PHE A 553 13.30 -3.23 5.75
CA PHE A 553 13.57 -4.15 4.65
C PHE A 553 13.45 -3.47 3.28
N GLU A 554 12.36 -2.74 3.08
CA GLU A 554 11.96 -2.08 1.84
C GLU A 554 12.88 -0.92 1.45
N GLU A 555 13.62 -0.36 2.43
CA GLU A 555 14.53 0.76 2.22
C GLU A 555 15.60 0.43 1.15
N GLY A 556 15.51 1.12 0.02
CA GLY A 556 16.43 0.97 -1.11
C GLY A 556 16.12 -0.19 -2.06
N LEU A 557 15.06 -0.97 -1.79
CA LEU A 557 14.65 -2.11 -2.62
C LEU A 557 13.41 -1.82 -3.49
N TYR A 558 12.95 -0.58 -3.54
CA TYR A 558 11.71 -0.20 -4.22
C TYR A 558 11.68 -0.50 -5.74
N GLU A 559 12.83 -0.54 -6.43
CA GLU A 559 12.90 -0.96 -7.84
C GLU A 559 13.14 -2.48 -8.00
N ALA A 560 13.50 -3.15 -6.91
CA ALA A 560 13.88 -4.56 -6.87
C ALA A 560 12.74 -5.47 -6.36
N LEU A 561 11.70 -4.88 -5.76
CA LEU A 561 10.57 -5.56 -5.15
C LEU A 561 9.24 -4.98 -5.63
N GLU A 562 8.23 -5.82 -5.66
CA GLU A 562 6.84 -5.45 -5.82
C GLU A 562 6.03 -6.16 -4.74
N PHE A 563 5.18 -5.42 -4.04
CA PHE A 563 4.35 -6.00 -2.98
C PHE A 563 3.21 -6.80 -3.62
N ASP A 564 3.03 -8.05 -3.17
CA ASP A 564 2.08 -9.04 -3.72
C ASP A 564 0.95 -9.37 -2.74
N GLY A 565 1.14 -9.08 -1.46
CA GLY A 565 0.05 -9.08 -0.48
C GLY A 565 0.41 -9.56 0.92
N LEU A 566 -0.61 -9.70 1.76
CA LEU A 566 -0.48 -10.18 3.15
C LEU A 566 -1.15 -11.54 3.30
N GLU A 567 -0.56 -12.38 4.15
CA GLU A 567 -1.08 -13.69 4.54
C GLU A 567 -0.92 -13.83 6.06
N ILE A 568 -1.84 -14.57 6.69
CA ILE A 568 -1.69 -15.01 8.07
C ILE A 568 -1.31 -16.49 8.08
N ARG A 569 -0.13 -16.84 8.62
CA ARG A 569 0.29 -18.25 8.73
C ARG A 569 -0.11 -18.86 10.08
N GLU A 570 -0.96 -19.89 10.03
CA GLU A 570 -1.52 -20.53 11.23
C GLU A 570 -0.49 -21.21 12.15
N GLN A 571 0.57 -21.84 11.62
CA GLN A 571 1.63 -22.42 12.46
C GLN A 571 2.86 -21.52 12.63
N GLY A 572 2.78 -20.30 12.09
CA GLY A 572 3.78 -19.24 12.22
C GLY A 572 5.19 -19.66 11.76
N MET A 573 6.21 -19.16 12.45
CA MET A 573 7.64 -19.46 12.18
C MET A 573 8.02 -20.96 12.26
N PHE A 574 7.11 -21.84 12.70
CA PHE A 574 7.39 -23.28 12.82
C PHE A 574 7.00 -24.09 11.58
N ASP A 575 6.32 -23.50 10.59
CA ASP A 575 5.94 -24.17 9.33
C ASP A 575 7.16 -24.73 8.58
N ILE A 576 8.32 -24.09 8.74
CA ILE A 576 9.58 -24.49 8.13
C ILE A 576 10.12 -25.83 8.68
N LEU A 577 9.66 -26.27 9.86
CA LEU A 577 10.18 -27.46 10.55
C LEU A 577 9.63 -28.78 9.97
N THR A 578 9.99 -29.07 8.72
CA THR A 578 9.76 -30.37 8.09
C THR A 578 10.73 -31.44 8.63
N ALA A 579 10.40 -32.72 8.40
CA ALA A 579 11.26 -33.83 8.83
C ALA A 579 12.68 -33.79 8.23
N GLU A 580 12.82 -33.17 7.05
CA GLU A 580 14.10 -33.02 6.35
C GLU A 580 14.91 -31.86 6.94
N VAL A 581 14.27 -30.72 7.20
CA VAL A 581 14.92 -29.56 7.83
C VAL A 581 15.41 -29.92 9.23
N LYS A 582 14.62 -30.66 10.02
CA LYS A 582 15.05 -31.13 11.36
C LYS A 582 16.26 -32.07 11.32
N LYS A 583 16.45 -32.83 10.24
CA LYS A 583 17.64 -33.66 10.06
C LYS A 583 18.86 -32.82 9.71
N MET A 584 18.69 -31.79 8.88
CA MET A 584 19.78 -30.89 8.47
C MET A 584 20.20 -29.92 9.59
N TYR A 585 19.23 -29.42 10.36
CA TYR A 585 19.43 -28.47 11.46
C TYR A 585 18.76 -28.96 12.76
N PRO A 586 19.38 -29.89 13.51
CA PRO A 586 18.76 -30.51 14.68
C PRO A 586 18.46 -29.56 15.85
N ARG A 587 19.17 -28.43 15.92
CA ARG A 587 19.01 -27.41 17.00
C ARG A 587 18.00 -26.31 16.67
N LEU A 588 17.55 -26.24 15.42
CA LEU A 588 16.69 -25.16 14.94
C LEU A 588 15.39 -25.08 15.72
N GLU A 589 14.72 -26.21 15.96
CA GLU A 589 13.45 -26.24 16.71
C GLU A 589 13.59 -25.66 18.12
N SER A 590 14.67 -25.99 18.84
CA SER A 590 14.93 -25.43 20.17
C SER A 590 15.24 -23.93 20.14
N GLU A 591 15.94 -23.46 19.10
CA GLU A 591 16.28 -22.04 18.95
C GLU A 591 15.04 -21.20 18.59
N LEU A 592 14.22 -21.67 17.65
CA LEU A 592 12.95 -21.04 17.26
C LEU A 592 11.98 -20.96 18.45
N LYS A 593 11.84 -22.05 19.23
CA LYS A 593 11.04 -22.05 20.46
C LYS A 593 11.51 -21.00 21.46
N ARG A 594 12.83 -20.90 21.66
CA ARG A 594 13.42 -19.90 22.57
C ARG A 594 13.13 -18.48 22.08
N MET A 595 13.38 -18.19 20.81
CA MET A 595 13.11 -16.86 20.21
C MET A 595 11.64 -16.47 20.33
N TYR A 596 10.73 -17.40 20.04
CA TYR A 596 9.28 -17.21 20.18
C TYR A 596 8.88 -16.89 21.62
N LEU A 597 9.29 -17.73 22.58
CA LEU A 597 8.92 -17.55 23.99
C LEU A 597 9.51 -16.28 24.60
N ASN A 598 10.72 -15.89 24.16
CA ASN A 598 11.32 -14.62 24.53
C ASN A 598 10.47 -13.46 24.01
N LYS A 599 10.07 -13.50 22.74
CA LYS A 599 9.22 -12.47 22.14
C LYS A 599 7.88 -12.36 22.85
N TRP A 600 7.16 -13.47 23.03
CA TRP A 600 5.89 -13.51 23.73
C TRP A 600 5.98 -12.92 25.14
N TYR A 601 7.01 -13.28 25.91
CA TYR A 601 7.15 -12.85 27.30
C TYR A 601 7.29 -11.33 27.48
N TYR A 602 7.91 -10.65 26.51
CA TYR A 602 8.14 -9.20 26.53
C TYR A 602 7.17 -8.40 25.64
N SER A 603 6.34 -9.06 24.83
CA SER A 603 5.39 -8.39 23.96
C SER A 603 4.16 -7.96 24.74
N GLN A 604 3.67 -6.75 24.46
CA GLN A 604 2.41 -6.26 25.01
C GLN A 604 1.24 -6.92 24.28
N LEU A 605 0.34 -7.56 25.03
CA LEU A 605 -0.72 -8.40 24.46
C LEU A 605 -2.10 -7.79 24.71
N PRO A 606 -2.98 -7.71 23.68
CA PRO A 606 -4.35 -7.22 23.86
C PRO A 606 -5.15 -8.04 24.87
N THR A 607 -4.93 -9.36 24.90
CA THR A 607 -5.55 -10.28 25.87
C THR A 607 -5.13 -10.04 27.31
N LEU A 608 -4.08 -9.27 27.54
CA LEU A 608 -3.59 -8.85 28.86
C LEU A 608 -3.79 -7.33 29.06
N SER A 609 -4.75 -6.72 28.35
CA SER A 609 -5.03 -5.28 28.42
C SER A 609 -3.80 -4.40 28.14
N GLY A 610 -2.97 -4.81 27.18
CA GLY A 610 -1.75 -4.10 26.80
C GLY A 610 -0.53 -4.38 27.70
N MET A 611 -0.67 -5.20 28.74
CA MET A 611 0.48 -5.67 29.52
C MET A 611 1.23 -6.77 28.77
N SER A 612 2.54 -6.85 28.97
CA SER A 612 3.32 -8.04 28.64
C SER A 612 3.12 -9.14 29.69
N PRO A 613 3.34 -10.42 29.36
CA PRO A 613 3.37 -11.49 30.35
C PRO A 613 4.32 -11.20 31.52
N SER A 614 5.44 -10.51 31.27
CA SER A 614 6.39 -10.11 32.31
C SER A 614 5.80 -9.11 33.32
N GLU A 615 5.00 -8.15 32.84
CA GLU A 615 4.32 -7.14 33.67
C GLU A 615 3.06 -7.70 34.33
N ALA A 616 2.33 -8.55 33.61
CA ALA A 616 1.09 -9.17 34.10
C ALA A 616 1.33 -10.04 35.34
N VAL A 617 2.53 -10.61 35.50
CA VAL A 617 2.90 -11.41 36.68
C VAL A 617 3.06 -10.53 37.93
N GLU A 618 3.30 -9.22 37.77
CA GLU A 618 3.53 -8.29 38.89
C GLU A 618 2.22 -7.77 39.50
N THR A 619 1.14 -7.73 38.73
CA THR A 619 -0.18 -7.23 39.17
C THR A 619 -1.19 -8.35 39.41
N ASP A 620 -2.13 -8.16 40.33
CA ASP A 620 -3.15 -9.19 40.61
C ASP A 620 -4.20 -9.30 39.49
N GLU A 621 -4.50 -8.20 38.82
CA GLU A 621 -5.34 -8.16 37.62
C GLU A 621 -4.64 -8.86 36.44
N GLY A 622 -3.37 -8.55 36.20
CA GLY A 622 -2.55 -9.20 35.18
C GLY A 622 -2.45 -10.71 35.40
N LYS A 623 -2.24 -11.18 36.65
CA LYS A 623 -2.22 -12.61 36.96
C LYS A 623 -3.53 -13.31 36.62
N ARG A 624 -4.67 -12.66 36.84
CA ARG A 624 -5.99 -13.21 36.47
C ARG A 624 -6.16 -13.33 34.96
N LEU A 625 -5.75 -12.30 34.21
CA LEU A 625 -5.77 -12.31 32.75
C LEU A 625 -4.82 -13.39 32.18
N LEU A 626 -3.61 -13.48 32.71
CA LEU A 626 -2.62 -14.50 32.33
C LEU A 626 -3.12 -15.92 32.62
N TRP A 627 -3.77 -16.15 33.76
CA TRP A 627 -4.42 -17.44 34.06
C TRP A 627 -5.56 -17.77 33.10
N THR A 628 -6.30 -16.76 32.66
CA THR A 628 -7.38 -16.94 31.69
C THR A 628 -6.81 -17.33 30.32
N MET A 629 -5.73 -16.69 29.90
CA MET A 629 -4.95 -17.08 28.72
C MET A 629 -4.45 -18.52 28.82
N PHE A 630 -3.82 -18.93 29.93
CA PHE A 630 -3.36 -20.32 30.10
C PHE A 630 -4.49 -21.35 30.06
N LYS A 631 -5.67 -21.03 30.58
CA LYS A 631 -6.86 -21.89 30.46
C LYS A 631 -7.31 -22.03 29.01
N ARG A 632 -7.27 -20.95 28.22
CA ARG A 632 -7.55 -20.98 26.78
C ARG A 632 -6.55 -21.89 26.07
N ILE A 633 -5.25 -21.66 26.31
CA ILE A 633 -4.13 -22.47 25.77
C ILE A 633 -4.36 -23.97 26.01
N ARG A 634 -4.71 -24.33 27.24
CA ARG A 634 -4.99 -25.73 27.62
C ARG A 634 -6.21 -26.32 26.90
N SER A 635 -7.29 -25.55 26.78
CA SER A 635 -8.53 -26.05 26.20
C SER A 635 -8.37 -26.38 24.71
N GLN A 636 -7.56 -25.59 24.00
CA GLN A 636 -7.27 -25.83 22.59
C GLN A 636 -6.17 -26.87 22.38
N GLU A 637 -5.19 -26.99 23.28
CA GLU A 637 -4.24 -28.12 23.26
C GLU A 637 -4.98 -29.46 23.26
N ILE A 638 -6.07 -29.57 24.03
CA ILE A 638 -6.96 -30.74 24.05
C ILE A 638 -7.72 -30.88 22.72
N LYS A 639 -8.17 -29.79 22.10
CA LYS A 639 -8.85 -29.81 20.79
C LYS A 639 -7.92 -30.24 19.66
N TYR A 640 -6.72 -29.66 19.56
CA TYR A 640 -5.72 -30.00 18.54
C TYR A 640 -5.23 -31.44 18.68
N HIS A 641 -5.03 -31.92 19.90
CA HIS A 641 -4.67 -33.32 20.12
C HIS A 641 -5.76 -34.26 19.61
N LYS A 642 -7.05 -33.92 19.77
CA LYS A 642 -8.17 -34.70 19.21
C LYS A 642 -8.24 -34.63 17.68
N ALA A 643 -7.83 -33.50 17.09
CA ALA A 643 -7.78 -33.31 15.64
C ALA A 643 -6.52 -33.88 14.97
N GLY A 644 -5.55 -34.38 15.74
CA GLY A 644 -4.29 -34.91 15.21
C GLY A 644 -3.31 -33.85 14.70
N ILE A 645 -3.55 -32.57 15.01
CA ILE A 645 -2.71 -31.45 14.58
C ILE A 645 -1.57 -31.28 15.60
N PRO A 646 -0.29 -31.40 15.17
CA PRO A 646 0.85 -31.31 16.09
C PRO A 646 1.07 -29.86 16.52
N ARG A 647 0.83 -29.55 17.80
CA ARG A 647 1.17 -28.25 18.37
C ARG A 647 2.66 -28.18 18.72
N ARG A 648 3.34 -27.11 18.31
CA ARG A 648 4.80 -26.97 18.46
C ARG A 648 5.20 -26.44 19.83
N ILE A 649 4.41 -25.54 20.43
CA ILE A 649 4.63 -25.05 21.80
C ILE A 649 3.51 -25.54 22.71
N GLY A 650 3.89 -26.12 23.86
CA GLY A 650 2.94 -26.62 24.86
C GLY A 650 2.77 -25.68 26.05
N LEU A 651 1.66 -25.78 26.78
CA LEU A 651 1.39 -24.96 27.98
C LEU A 651 2.55 -25.00 29.00
N ARG A 652 3.19 -26.17 29.14
CA ARG A 652 4.34 -26.34 30.04
C ARG A 652 5.51 -25.43 29.70
N GLU A 653 5.74 -25.14 28.43
CA GLU A 653 6.84 -24.29 27.99
C GLU A 653 6.56 -22.81 28.31
N TYR A 654 5.31 -22.35 28.14
CA TYR A 654 4.90 -21.01 28.58
C TYR A 654 5.01 -20.84 30.10
N LEU A 655 4.52 -21.81 30.87
CA LEU A 655 4.63 -21.79 32.34
C LEU A 655 6.09 -21.79 32.79
N HIS A 656 6.91 -22.66 32.20
CA HIS A 656 8.33 -22.74 32.51
C HIS A 656 9.04 -21.41 32.23
N ARG A 657 8.72 -20.72 31.13
CA ARG A 657 9.31 -19.40 30.82
C ARG A 657 8.97 -18.35 31.87
N VAL A 658 7.73 -18.32 32.34
CA VAL A 658 7.28 -17.40 33.40
C VAL A 658 7.93 -17.74 34.75
N ASP A 659 8.03 -19.02 35.08
CA ASP A 659 8.58 -19.48 36.37
C ASP A 659 10.12 -19.32 36.43
N MET A 660 10.86 -19.64 35.36
CA MET A 660 12.32 -19.43 35.31
C MET A 660 12.73 -17.97 35.55
N LYS A 661 11.90 -17.02 35.12
CA LYS A 661 12.18 -15.58 35.28
C LYS A 661 11.77 -15.00 36.63
N LYS A 662 10.91 -15.69 37.39
CA LYS A 662 10.71 -15.40 38.82
C LYS A 662 11.95 -15.76 39.61
N ASP A 663 12.57 -16.91 39.31
CA ASP A 663 13.74 -17.39 40.03
C ASP A 663 15.03 -16.60 39.71
N SER A 664 15.11 -15.94 38.56
CA SER A 664 16.25 -15.08 38.20
C SER A 664 16.19 -13.66 38.80
N LYS A 665 15.08 -13.26 39.44
CA LYS A 665 14.91 -11.95 40.10
C LYS A 665 15.24 -11.99 41.61
N TYR A 666 15.77 -13.11 42.13
CA TYR A 666 16.14 -13.30 43.53
C TYR A 666 17.64 -13.47 43.77
#